data_AF-A0A2N9GX55-F1
#
_entry.id   AF-A0A2N9GX55-F1
#
_cell.length_a   1.000
_cell.length_b   1.000
_cell.length_c   1.000
_cell.angle_alpha   90.00
_cell.angle_beta   90.00
_cell.angle_gamma   90.00
#
_symmetry.space_group_name_H-M   'P 1'
#
loop_
_entity.id
_entity.type
_entity.pdbx_description
1 polymer ?
#
loop_
_entity_poly.entity_id
_entity_poly.type
_entity_poly.pdbx_seq_one_letter_code
_entity_poly.pdbx_strand_id
1 'polypeptide(L)'
;MDNITLHFGYQTSRESFSVLWKQENVSVSFDSEKRRLYFFLSYDSVEYKLEISYENIRQIELHCPSGQATKFLRIQLLGAPQIYEKDHGGHWVRRVDFTPSCCIGQSSALCLELPHEGQIPNFHGDFVSDTENEGPFVLKEGSTLSCSSGLVPIVNPPQGFDLPYEILFKINSLIQHGYLPGQAIDLNFYQLVDPNRTPIEYIESALDELSHLKDCCYEPVRWLSEQYIKYATSKRVPRPAKISLDDGLVYVHRVQITPSKVYFCGLEVNLSNRVLRHYPEDIDNFLRVSFVDEDLDKLRSTVLSPRASSANGKRQTSIHDRILSTLRNGIVIGGKKFEFLAFSNSQLRDNSVWMFASRTGLTAEDIREWMGDFHEIRNVAKYAARLGQSFSSSRETLSIGWNEIEIIPDVEVKRNGIPYCFSDGIGKISAELARDVATKCGCKNYVPSAFQIRYGGYKGVVAVDPTSSMKLSLRMSMCKYKSQNINLDVLAWSRYQPCFLNRQIITLLSNLGVKDRVFQKKQEDIVDQLNAMLTDSLSSQEALELMFPGEMTKVLKEMLLSSYKPDTEPFLSMMLRTFRASKLMDLRLKSRIFIPNGRCMMGCLDESRTLKYGQVFVQISRSSRQLHNDFSHMFLTSSSNPNNLIFEGEVVVAKNPCLHPGDVRVLKAVDVPALHHMVDCVVFPQKGKRPHPNERSGSDLDGDQYFVCWDPYLIPPKNIRPMKYIGAQTMPLDRDVTIEEVQEYFTDCIVNDNLGIIDNAHTVFADRERHRAMSDKCIKLAKLHSIAVDYPKSGVVAKIPPYLHVREYPDFMEKPDKPTYKSKRVIGKLFRAVKNITSHTSPMNSFTSEVAKQTYDPDMEVDGFKDYISDAFNYKSEYDYKLGNLLDYYGIETEAEILSGNILNTSKSFDRRRDMEAINYAVMALRNEARTWFNKGSESGSNTDIVYAKASAWYHVTYHYSYWGRYNEGMDRAHFLSFPWCVFDKLIKIKRDKSKNEMV
;
A
#
# COMPACT_ATOMS: atom_id res chain seq x y z
N MET A 1 -24.51 -7.57 30.16
CA MET A 1 -24.05 -8.00 31.49
C MET A 1 -23.77 -6.74 32.27
N ASP A 2 -24.36 -6.59 33.44
CA ASP A 2 -24.22 -5.37 34.24
C ASP A 2 -23.57 -5.74 35.58
N ASN A 3 -22.99 -4.74 36.25
CA ASN A 3 -22.32 -4.88 37.55
C ASN A 3 -21.14 -5.88 37.56
N ILE A 4 -20.33 -5.89 36.51
CA ILE A 4 -19.11 -6.70 36.46
C ILE A 4 -17.88 -5.87 36.87
N THR A 5 -16.83 -6.55 37.35
CA THR A 5 -15.51 -5.92 37.52
C THR A 5 -14.68 -6.12 36.25
N LEU A 6 -14.18 -5.03 35.67
CA LEU A 6 -13.29 -5.03 34.51
C LEU A 6 -11.86 -4.78 34.99
N HIS A 7 -10.94 -5.66 34.59
CA HIS A 7 -9.51 -5.55 34.85
C HIS A 7 -8.76 -5.34 33.53
N PHE A 8 -7.90 -4.34 33.51
CA PHE A 8 -6.92 -4.08 32.47
C PHE A 8 -5.56 -4.60 32.92
N GLY A 9 -4.87 -5.30 32.04
CA GLY A 9 -3.51 -5.74 32.32
C GLY A 9 -2.97 -6.73 31.29
N TYR A 10 -2.27 -7.74 31.78
CA TYR A 10 -1.67 -8.75 30.92
C TYR A 10 -1.54 -10.08 31.65
N GLN A 11 -1.61 -11.16 30.88
CA GLN A 11 -1.44 -12.50 31.40
C GLN A 11 0.05 -12.79 31.64
N THR A 12 0.38 -13.35 32.82
CA THR A 12 1.75 -13.67 33.23
C THR A 12 2.04 -15.17 33.17
N SER A 13 1.01 -16.00 33.28
CA SER A 13 1.06 -17.44 33.04
C SER A 13 -0.32 -17.96 32.64
N ARG A 14 -0.44 -19.24 32.29
CA ARG A 14 -1.76 -19.87 32.03
C ARG A 14 -2.74 -19.76 33.21
N GLU A 15 -2.23 -19.55 34.42
CA GLU A 15 -2.98 -19.55 35.69
C GLU A 15 -2.98 -18.18 36.38
N SER A 16 -2.39 -17.13 35.79
CA SER A 16 -2.30 -15.83 36.45
C SER A 16 -2.39 -14.63 35.52
N PHE A 17 -3.06 -13.60 36.01
CA PHE A 17 -3.27 -12.33 35.31
C PHE A 17 -2.80 -11.18 36.21
N SER A 18 -1.95 -10.31 35.68
CA SER A 18 -1.46 -9.13 36.37
C SER A 18 -2.34 -7.93 36.05
N VAL A 19 -2.95 -7.34 37.07
CA VAL A 19 -3.91 -6.24 36.99
C VAL A 19 -3.16 -4.91 37.12
N LEU A 20 -3.22 -4.08 36.08
CA LEU A 20 -2.69 -2.71 36.10
C LEU A 20 -3.72 -1.69 36.59
N TRP A 21 -4.98 -1.92 36.24
CA TRP A 21 -6.10 -1.06 36.63
C TRP A 21 -7.38 -1.88 36.66
N LYS A 22 -8.30 -1.53 37.56
CA LYS A 22 -9.60 -2.19 37.67
C LYS A 22 -10.72 -1.18 37.87
N GLN A 23 -11.91 -1.57 37.45
CA GLN A 23 -13.13 -0.80 37.63
C GLN A 23 -14.31 -1.70 37.93
N GLU A 24 -15.06 -1.36 38.96
CA GLU A 24 -16.30 -2.02 39.35
C GLU A 24 -17.50 -1.33 38.68
N ASN A 25 -18.66 -2.00 38.70
CA ASN A 25 -19.92 -1.51 38.13
C ASN A 25 -19.85 -1.23 36.62
N VAL A 26 -19.15 -2.07 35.87
CA VAL A 26 -19.08 -1.97 34.41
C VAL A 26 -20.25 -2.71 33.78
N SER A 27 -20.80 -2.14 32.71
CA SER A 27 -21.81 -2.78 31.87
C SER A 27 -21.19 -3.19 30.54
N VAL A 28 -21.43 -4.42 30.10
CA VAL A 28 -20.87 -4.99 28.87
C VAL A 28 -21.97 -5.47 27.95
N SER A 29 -21.90 -5.05 26.70
CA SER A 29 -22.79 -5.51 25.64
C SER A 29 -21.99 -6.07 24.46
N PHE A 30 -22.45 -7.21 23.96
CA PHE A 30 -21.88 -7.89 22.80
C PHE A 30 -22.81 -7.67 21.61
N ASP A 31 -22.32 -7.07 20.54
CA ASP A 31 -23.07 -6.82 19.32
C ASP A 31 -22.51 -7.73 18.22
N SER A 32 -23.16 -8.89 18.03
CA SER A 32 -22.77 -9.87 17.02
C SER A 32 -23.00 -9.37 15.59
N GLU A 33 -24.02 -8.55 15.36
CA GLU A 33 -24.29 -7.96 14.04
C GLU A 33 -23.19 -6.98 13.63
N LYS A 34 -22.73 -6.14 14.56
CA LYS A 34 -21.62 -5.20 14.31
C LYS A 34 -20.24 -5.81 14.56
N ARG A 35 -20.16 -7.02 15.13
CA ARG A 35 -18.94 -7.69 15.59
C ARG A 35 -18.10 -6.79 16.50
N ARG A 36 -18.74 -6.23 17.53
CA ARG A 36 -18.11 -5.32 18.50
C ARG A 36 -18.51 -5.64 19.94
N LEU A 37 -17.57 -5.46 20.86
CA LEU A 37 -17.85 -5.38 22.30
C LEU A 37 -17.87 -3.93 22.74
N TYR A 38 -18.82 -3.62 23.62
CA TYR A 38 -18.93 -2.32 24.26
C TYR A 38 -18.85 -2.46 25.77
N PHE A 39 -18.09 -1.57 26.40
CA PHE A 39 -18.05 -1.42 27.86
C PHE A 39 -18.52 -0.02 28.21
N PHE A 40 -19.39 0.10 29.20
CA PHE A 40 -19.86 1.36 29.75
C PHE A 40 -19.51 1.41 31.23
N LEU A 41 -18.86 2.49 31.65
CA LEU A 41 -18.39 2.66 33.03
C LEU A 41 -18.37 4.13 33.42
N SER A 42 -18.34 4.40 34.72
CA SER A 42 -18.13 5.75 35.26
C SER A 42 -16.84 5.80 36.07
N TYR A 43 -16.02 6.81 35.83
CA TYR A 43 -14.77 7.04 36.55
C TYR A 43 -14.60 8.55 36.77
N ASP A 44 -14.23 8.97 37.99
CA ASP A 44 -14.11 10.38 38.38
C ASP A 44 -15.33 11.25 38.02
N SER A 45 -16.55 10.72 38.21
CA SER A 45 -17.83 11.37 37.85
C SER A 45 -18.04 11.62 36.35
N VAL A 46 -17.28 10.95 35.49
CA VAL A 46 -17.41 11.02 34.03
C VAL A 46 -17.80 9.65 33.48
N GLU A 47 -18.72 9.64 32.51
CA GLU A 47 -19.13 8.41 31.82
C GLU A 47 -18.18 8.11 30.64
N TYR A 48 -17.74 6.86 30.55
CA TYR A 48 -16.88 6.35 29.48
C TYR A 48 -17.56 5.20 28.74
N LYS A 49 -17.27 5.13 27.43
CA LYS A 49 -17.59 4.01 26.56
C LYS A 49 -16.31 3.49 25.91
N LEU A 50 -16.06 2.20 26.03
CA LEU A 50 -15.00 1.49 25.34
C LEU A 50 -15.60 0.64 24.22
N GLU A 51 -14.92 0.57 23.09
CA GLU A 51 -15.38 -0.20 21.93
C GLU A 51 -14.23 -1.04 21.35
N ILE A 52 -14.44 -2.35 21.25
CA ILE A 52 -13.46 -3.32 20.75
C ILE A 52 -14.06 -4.07 19.58
N SER A 53 -13.42 -3.98 18.41
CA SER A 53 -13.80 -4.79 17.25
C SER A 53 -13.37 -6.24 17.47
N TYR A 54 -14.16 -7.22 17.01
CA TYR A 54 -13.82 -8.63 17.17
C TYR A 54 -12.47 -8.99 16.53
N GLU A 55 -12.08 -8.28 15.46
CA GLU A 55 -10.78 -8.48 14.81
C GLU A 55 -9.59 -7.95 15.63
N ASN A 56 -9.84 -7.17 16.69
CA ASN A 56 -8.81 -6.75 17.64
C ASN A 56 -8.69 -7.72 18.83
N ILE A 57 -9.35 -8.87 18.78
CA ILE A 57 -9.34 -9.89 19.82
C ILE A 57 -8.66 -11.13 19.26
N ARG A 58 -7.58 -11.55 19.92
CA ARG A 58 -6.85 -12.77 19.56
C ARG A 58 -7.61 -14.00 20.02
N GLN A 59 -8.10 -13.96 21.26
CA GLN A 59 -8.67 -15.11 21.94
C GLN A 59 -9.55 -14.66 23.11
N ILE A 60 -10.58 -15.43 23.42
CA ILE A 60 -11.37 -15.31 24.63
C ILE A 60 -11.29 -16.64 25.37
N GLU A 61 -11.01 -16.63 26.67
CA GLU A 61 -10.97 -17.84 27.50
C GLU A 61 -11.82 -17.66 28.75
N LEU A 62 -12.59 -18.69 29.11
CA LEU A 62 -13.36 -18.73 30.34
C LEU A 62 -12.65 -19.59 31.37
N HIS A 63 -12.29 -18.99 32.50
CA HIS A 63 -11.73 -19.69 33.65
C HIS A 63 -12.80 -19.86 34.73
N CYS A 64 -12.99 -21.09 35.18
CA CYS A 64 -13.93 -21.50 36.22
C CYS A 64 -13.15 -22.22 37.35
N PRO A 65 -12.37 -21.50 38.18
CA PRO A 65 -11.51 -22.14 39.16
C PRO A 65 -12.30 -23.00 40.15
N SER A 66 -11.89 -24.28 40.27
CA SER A 66 -12.54 -25.24 41.15
C SER A 66 -12.64 -24.72 42.60
N GLY A 67 -13.87 -24.61 43.12
CA GLY A 67 -14.14 -24.17 44.49
C GLY A 67 -14.23 -22.66 44.70
N GLN A 68 -14.19 -21.84 43.64
CA GLN A 68 -14.45 -20.39 43.72
C GLN A 68 -15.83 -20.02 43.19
N ALA A 69 -16.48 -19.05 43.84
CA ALA A 69 -17.77 -18.53 43.40
C ALA A 69 -17.67 -17.56 42.21
N THR A 70 -16.47 -17.20 41.77
CA THR A 70 -16.24 -16.20 40.73
C THR A 70 -15.68 -16.88 39.48
N LYS A 71 -16.23 -16.53 38.32
CA LYS A 71 -15.70 -16.94 37.01
C LYS A 71 -14.94 -15.77 36.39
N PHE A 72 -13.93 -16.07 35.59
CA PHE A 72 -13.13 -15.04 34.92
C PHE A 72 -13.18 -15.21 33.41
N LEU A 73 -13.65 -14.18 32.70
CA LEU A 73 -13.58 -14.15 31.24
C LEU A 73 -12.38 -13.32 30.81
N ARG A 74 -11.36 -13.98 30.27
CA ARG A 74 -10.16 -13.32 29.73
C ARG A 74 -10.35 -13.02 28.27
N ILE A 75 -10.00 -11.81 27.85
CA ILE A 75 -9.99 -11.37 26.45
C ILE A 75 -8.57 -10.93 26.11
N GLN A 76 -7.87 -11.72 25.30
CA GLN A 76 -6.54 -11.37 24.79
C GLN A 76 -6.69 -10.40 23.61
N LEU A 77 -6.03 -9.24 23.69
CA LEU A 77 -6.14 -8.16 22.71
C LEU A 77 -4.99 -8.21 21.69
N LEU A 78 -5.33 -7.89 20.43
CA LEU A 78 -4.39 -7.49 19.37
C LEU A 78 -4.31 -5.95 19.30
N GLY A 79 -5.47 -5.29 19.42
CA GLY A 79 -5.62 -3.83 19.40
C GLY A 79 -6.19 -3.30 20.73
N ALA A 80 -5.82 -2.08 21.12
CA ALA A 80 -6.42 -1.43 22.28
C ALA A 80 -7.91 -1.06 22.02
N PRO A 81 -8.74 -0.88 23.06
CA PRO A 81 -10.11 -0.40 22.88
C PRO A 81 -10.15 1.04 22.37
N GLN A 82 -11.14 1.37 21.55
CA GLN A 82 -11.48 2.76 21.25
C GLN A 82 -12.16 3.40 22.46
N ILE A 83 -11.55 4.45 23.00
CA ILE A 83 -12.02 5.13 24.21
C ILE A 83 -12.87 6.36 23.85
N TYR A 84 -14.05 6.46 24.46
CA TYR A 84 -14.94 7.60 24.35
C TYR A 84 -15.31 8.13 25.74
N GLU A 85 -15.29 9.44 25.89
CA GLU A 85 -15.73 10.18 27.08
C GLU A 85 -17.03 10.92 26.73
N LYS A 86 -18.00 10.93 27.65
CA LYS A 86 -19.24 11.68 27.46
C LYS A 86 -19.07 13.13 27.90
N ASP A 87 -19.30 14.07 26.98
CA ASP A 87 -19.24 15.50 27.28
C ASP A 87 -20.49 15.99 28.04
N HIS A 88 -20.45 17.23 28.54
CA HIS A 88 -21.58 17.87 29.23
C HIS A 88 -22.85 17.98 28.37
N GLY A 89 -22.72 17.92 27.04
CA GLY A 89 -23.85 17.92 26.10
C GLY A 89 -24.41 16.52 25.83
N GLY A 90 -23.87 15.48 26.47
CA GLY A 90 -24.28 14.08 26.30
C GLY A 90 -23.68 13.40 25.07
N HIS A 91 -22.70 14.00 24.38
CA HIS A 91 -22.06 13.44 23.20
C HIS A 91 -20.79 12.66 23.54
N TRP A 92 -20.57 11.56 22.84
CA TRP A 92 -19.34 10.76 22.97
C TRP A 92 -18.18 11.38 22.18
N VAL A 93 -17.08 11.69 22.87
CA VAL A 93 -15.85 12.29 22.31
C VAL A 93 -14.69 11.31 22.49
N ARG A 94 -13.92 11.05 21.43
CA ARG A 94 -12.76 10.15 21.49
C ARG A 94 -11.65 10.68 22.41
N ARG A 95 -10.98 9.77 23.13
CA ARG A 95 -9.85 10.03 24.04
C ARG A 95 -8.67 9.09 23.80
N VAL A 96 -7.54 9.44 24.46
CA VAL A 96 -6.27 8.70 24.43
C VAL A 96 -6.22 7.66 25.54
N ASP A 97 -6.45 8.10 26.77
CA ASP A 97 -6.55 7.26 27.97
C ASP A 97 -7.17 8.13 29.08
N PHE A 98 -7.84 7.51 30.05
CA PHE A 98 -8.33 8.16 31.27
C PHE A 98 -7.74 7.55 32.54
N THR A 99 -7.02 6.43 32.41
CA THR A 99 -6.40 5.72 33.53
C THR A 99 -5.04 6.33 33.89
N PRO A 100 -4.61 6.23 35.15
CA PRO A 100 -3.27 6.64 35.55
C PRO A 100 -2.20 5.93 34.71
N SER A 101 -1.13 6.64 34.34
CA SER A 101 0.01 6.07 33.60
C SER A 101 -0.34 5.32 32.30
N CYS A 102 -1.47 5.63 31.67
CA CYS A 102 -1.94 4.99 30.45
C CYS A 102 -2.05 3.45 30.54
N CYS A 103 -2.64 2.93 31.63
CA CYS A 103 -2.80 1.49 31.86
C CYS A 103 -3.54 0.77 30.72
N ILE A 104 -4.49 1.43 30.04
CA ILE A 104 -5.22 0.83 28.91
C ILE A 104 -4.25 0.58 27.75
N GLY A 105 -3.45 1.58 27.37
CA GLY A 105 -2.44 1.45 26.31
C GLY A 105 -1.34 0.42 26.62
N GLN A 106 -1.05 0.18 27.90
CA GLN A 106 -0.06 -0.82 28.33
C GLN A 106 -0.63 -2.25 28.42
N SER A 107 -1.96 -2.40 28.42
CA SER A 107 -2.59 -3.70 28.55
C SER A 107 -2.47 -4.51 27.26
N SER A 108 -2.26 -5.82 27.41
CA SER A 108 -2.37 -6.78 26.30
C SER A 108 -3.62 -7.64 26.43
N ALA A 109 -4.31 -7.60 27.56
CA ALA A 109 -5.52 -8.38 27.81
C ALA A 109 -6.47 -7.67 28.77
N LEU A 110 -7.74 -8.08 28.72
CA LEU A 110 -8.79 -7.73 29.68
C LEU A 110 -9.19 -8.98 30.46
N CYS A 111 -9.60 -8.81 31.72
CA CYS A 111 -10.21 -9.87 32.50
C CYS A 111 -11.50 -9.35 33.13
N LEU A 112 -12.60 -10.09 32.96
CA LEU A 112 -13.90 -9.78 33.55
C LEU A 112 -14.17 -10.73 34.71
N GLU A 113 -14.44 -10.18 35.90
CA GLU A 113 -14.97 -10.96 37.01
C GLU A 113 -16.49 -11.09 36.85
N LEU A 114 -16.96 -12.33 36.75
CA LEU A 114 -18.36 -12.67 36.53
C LEU A 114 -18.97 -13.32 37.77
N PRO A 115 -20.22 -12.95 38.16
CA PRO A 115 -20.94 -13.62 39.24
C PRO A 115 -21.36 -15.04 38.85
N HIS A 116 -21.39 -15.96 39.83
CA HIS A 116 -21.59 -17.39 39.62
C HIS A 116 -22.85 -17.78 38.82
N GLU A 117 -23.95 -17.02 38.97
CA GLU A 117 -25.27 -17.27 38.36
C GLU A 117 -25.52 -16.51 37.04
N GLY A 118 -24.53 -15.78 36.52
CA GLY A 118 -24.67 -15.03 35.27
C GLY A 118 -24.66 -15.92 34.02
N GLN A 119 -25.65 -15.75 33.14
CA GLN A 119 -25.59 -16.33 31.79
C GLN A 119 -24.46 -15.67 30.98
N ILE A 120 -23.51 -16.48 30.54
CA ILE A 120 -22.45 -16.07 29.61
C ILE A 120 -23.03 -16.18 28.18
N PRO A 121 -22.91 -15.13 27.34
CA PRO A 121 -23.28 -15.19 25.93
C PRO A 121 -22.60 -16.37 25.26
N ASN A 122 -23.34 -17.06 24.41
CA ASN A 122 -22.76 -18.14 23.62
C ASN A 122 -21.85 -17.54 22.55
N PHE A 123 -20.53 -17.73 22.69
CA PHE A 123 -19.51 -17.20 21.77
C PHE A 123 -19.29 -18.09 20.53
N HIS A 124 -20.03 -19.20 20.42
CA HIS A 124 -19.87 -20.20 19.37
C HIS A 124 -19.87 -19.61 17.96
N GLY A 125 -18.74 -19.77 17.27
CA GLY A 125 -18.58 -19.57 15.83
C GLY A 125 -17.68 -18.41 15.41
N ASP A 126 -17.41 -17.43 16.28
CA ASP A 126 -16.66 -16.21 15.92
C ASP A 126 -15.21 -16.14 16.46
N PHE A 127 -14.85 -16.97 17.44
CA PHE A 127 -13.52 -16.99 18.06
C PHE A 127 -12.94 -18.42 18.12
N VAL A 128 -11.61 -18.54 18.02
CA VAL A 128 -10.89 -19.81 17.76
C VAL A 128 -10.79 -20.74 19.00
N SER A 129 -11.28 -20.36 20.17
CA SER A 129 -11.33 -21.29 21.31
C SER A 129 -12.32 -20.87 22.39
N ASP A 130 -13.50 -21.50 22.39
CA ASP A 130 -14.32 -21.61 23.60
C ASP A 130 -13.70 -22.71 24.49
N THR A 131 -12.51 -22.46 25.05
CA THR A 131 -11.90 -23.38 26.01
C THR A 131 -12.28 -22.96 27.43
N GLU A 132 -13.10 -23.77 28.08
CA GLU A 132 -13.32 -23.69 29.52
C GLU A 132 -12.13 -24.31 30.26
N ASN A 133 -11.55 -23.58 31.21
CA ASN A 133 -10.45 -24.05 32.03
C ASN A 133 -10.86 -24.07 33.50
N GLU A 134 -10.92 -25.26 34.11
CA GLU A 134 -11.27 -25.48 35.51
C GLU A 134 -10.07 -25.36 36.47
N GLY A 135 -8.88 -25.13 35.92
CA GLY A 135 -7.64 -24.94 36.67
C GLY A 135 -7.61 -23.64 37.50
N PRO A 136 -6.61 -23.49 38.39
CA PRO A 136 -6.47 -22.30 39.20
C PRO A 136 -6.24 -21.06 38.33
N PHE A 137 -6.90 -19.96 38.66
CA PHE A 137 -6.69 -18.66 38.01
C PHE A 137 -6.64 -17.56 39.06
N VAL A 138 -5.55 -16.80 39.10
CA VAL A 138 -5.30 -15.80 40.14
C VAL A 138 -5.02 -14.42 39.54
N LEU A 139 -5.76 -13.43 40.01
CA LEU A 139 -5.48 -12.02 39.77
C LEU A 139 -4.39 -11.54 40.74
N LYS A 140 -3.33 -10.93 40.20
CA LYS A 140 -2.23 -10.35 40.97
C LYS A 140 -2.13 -8.87 40.68
N GLU A 141 -1.80 -8.06 41.68
CA GLU A 141 -1.51 -6.65 41.46
C GLU A 141 -0.23 -6.50 40.62
N GLY A 142 -0.30 -5.68 39.57
CA GLY A 142 0.77 -5.45 38.60
C GLY A 142 1.31 -4.02 38.64
N SER A 143 2.45 -3.82 37.99
CA SER A 143 3.04 -2.49 37.77
C SER A 143 3.17 -2.17 36.28
N THR A 144 3.17 -0.87 35.98
CA THR A 144 3.42 -0.37 34.62
C THR A 144 4.87 -0.62 34.23
N LEU A 145 5.09 -1.03 32.98
CA LEU A 145 6.41 -1.42 32.46
C LEU A 145 7.02 -0.35 31.54
N SER A 146 6.21 0.60 31.07
CA SER A 146 6.63 1.61 30.11
C SER A 146 7.60 2.62 30.74
N CYS A 147 8.72 2.90 30.06
CA CYS A 147 9.64 3.97 30.43
C CYS A 147 9.17 5.36 29.97
N SER A 148 8.21 5.42 29.05
CA SER A 148 7.57 6.64 28.58
C SER A 148 6.20 6.82 29.22
N SER A 149 5.87 8.06 29.60
CA SER A 149 4.58 8.41 30.22
C SER A 149 3.46 8.70 29.21
N GLY A 150 3.82 9.00 27.96
CA GLY A 150 2.86 9.34 26.89
C GLY A 150 2.78 8.30 25.78
N LEU A 151 3.91 7.72 25.37
CA LEU A 151 3.97 6.73 24.29
C LEU A 151 4.19 5.34 24.88
N VAL A 152 3.12 4.57 25.04
CA VAL A 152 3.14 3.29 25.77
C VAL A 152 2.67 2.11 24.92
N PRO A 153 3.11 0.88 25.23
CA PRO A 153 4.27 0.57 26.07
C PRO A 153 5.56 0.70 25.26
N ILE A 154 6.56 1.40 25.81
CA ILE A 154 7.94 1.35 25.34
C ILE A 154 8.79 0.88 26.52
N VAL A 155 9.58 -0.17 26.32
CA VAL A 155 10.48 -0.72 27.34
C VAL A 155 11.94 -0.48 26.96
N ASN A 156 12.76 -0.22 27.97
CA ASN A 156 14.21 -0.12 27.85
C ASN A 156 14.88 -1.16 28.73
N PRO A 157 16.08 -1.64 28.36
CA PRO A 157 16.82 -2.53 29.22
C PRO A 157 17.23 -1.83 30.53
N PRO A 158 17.40 -2.58 31.64
CA PRO A 158 17.88 -2.01 32.89
C PRO A 158 19.31 -1.48 32.76
N GLN A 159 19.71 -0.62 33.71
CA GLN A 159 21.03 -0.01 33.72
C GLN A 159 22.14 -1.08 33.68
N GLY A 160 23.10 -0.93 32.76
CA GLY A 160 24.23 -1.85 32.56
C GLY A 160 24.13 -2.76 31.34
N PHE A 161 23.00 -2.75 30.62
CA PHE A 161 22.85 -3.40 29.32
C PHE A 161 22.84 -2.36 28.20
N ASP A 162 23.65 -2.59 27.18
CA ASP A 162 23.67 -1.79 25.95
C ASP A 162 23.32 -2.72 24.78
N LEU A 163 22.02 -2.80 24.46
CA LEU A 163 21.52 -3.66 23.40
C LEU A 163 21.52 -2.92 22.06
N PRO A 164 21.87 -3.61 20.95
CA PRO A 164 21.65 -3.09 19.60
C PRO A 164 20.21 -2.62 19.40
N TYR A 165 20.07 -1.52 18.65
CA TYR A 165 18.78 -0.91 18.34
C TYR A 165 17.79 -1.92 17.73
N GLU A 166 18.24 -2.78 16.81
CA GLU A 166 17.39 -3.78 16.13
C GLU A 166 16.82 -4.82 17.11
N ILE A 167 17.64 -5.30 18.06
CA ILE A 167 17.23 -6.26 19.09
C ILE A 167 16.20 -5.62 20.02
N LEU A 168 16.49 -4.42 20.53
CA LEU A 168 15.57 -3.69 21.41
C LEU A 168 14.24 -3.37 20.71
N PHE A 169 14.30 -3.03 19.43
CA PHE A 169 13.12 -2.76 18.61
C PHE A 169 12.24 -4.02 18.51
N LYS A 170 12.84 -5.19 18.22
CA LYS A 170 12.12 -6.47 18.14
C LYS A 170 11.54 -6.89 19.50
N ILE A 171 12.25 -6.69 20.61
CA ILE A 171 11.72 -6.95 21.96
C ILE A 171 10.47 -6.12 22.24
N ASN A 172 10.53 -4.81 21.98
CA ASN A 172 9.36 -3.92 22.11
C ASN A 172 8.19 -4.40 21.24
N SER A 173 8.47 -4.78 19.98
CA SER A 173 7.48 -5.33 19.06
C SER A 173 6.80 -6.58 19.63
N LEU A 174 7.57 -7.55 20.17
CA LEU A 174 7.02 -8.78 20.73
C LEU A 174 6.09 -8.53 21.93
N ILE A 175 6.43 -7.58 22.81
CA ILE A 175 5.59 -7.20 23.95
C ILE A 175 4.30 -6.52 23.47
N GLN A 176 4.43 -5.56 22.56
CA GLN A 176 3.30 -4.77 22.08
C GLN A 176 2.25 -5.62 21.37
N HIS A 177 2.66 -6.69 20.68
CA HIS A 177 1.78 -7.65 20.02
C HIS A 177 1.38 -8.85 20.92
N GLY A 178 1.81 -8.86 22.19
CA GLY A 178 1.41 -9.87 23.17
C GLY A 178 2.06 -11.25 22.99
N TYR A 179 3.21 -11.33 22.32
CA TYR A 179 4.02 -12.56 22.24
C TYR A 179 4.90 -12.77 23.47
N LEU A 180 5.23 -11.67 24.18
CA LEU A 180 5.98 -11.69 25.42
C LEU A 180 5.24 -10.92 26.53
N PRO A 181 5.14 -11.47 27.75
CA PRO A 181 4.70 -10.70 28.91
C PRO A 181 5.85 -9.80 29.34
N GLY A 182 5.63 -8.48 29.42
CA GLY A 182 6.72 -7.57 29.77
C GLY A 182 7.28 -7.79 31.19
N GLN A 183 6.51 -8.36 32.13
CA GLN A 183 7.02 -8.78 33.45
C GLN A 183 7.98 -9.99 33.40
N ALA A 184 7.91 -10.80 32.34
CA ALA A 184 8.79 -11.96 32.16
C ALA A 184 10.16 -11.59 31.57
N ILE A 185 10.36 -10.31 31.24
CA ILE A 185 11.61 -9.78 30.69
C ILE A 185 12.45 -9.26 31.87
N ASP A 186 13.12 -10.19 32.53
CA ASP A 186 13.99 -9.93 33.67
C ASP A 186 15.47 -9.74 33.27
N LEU A 187 16.35 -9.61 34.27
CA LEU A 187 17.79 -9.50 34.05
C LEU A 187 18.37 -10.71 33.29
N ASN A 188 17.83 -11.91 33.50
CA ASN A 188 18.31 -13.13 32.83
C ASN A 188 17.91 -13.13 31.36
N PHE A 189 16.71 -12.66 31.03
CA PHE A 189 16.28 -12.46 29.65
C PHE A 189 17.25 -11.51 28.93
N TYR A 190 17.54 -10.36 29.52
CA TYR A 190 18.47 -9.39 28.92
C TYR A 190 19.89 -9.94 28.72
N GLN A 191 20.37 -10.83 29.60
CA GLN A 191 21.65 -11.53 29.40
C GLN A 191 21.63 -12.49 28.21
N LEU A 192 20.50 -13.15 27.93
CA LEU A 192 20.36 -14.10 26.82
C LEU A 192 20.20 -13.42 25.46
N VAL A 193 19.80 -12.14 25.44
CA VAL A 193 19.68 -11.32 24.22
C VAL A 193 20.79 -10.28 24.08
N ASP A 194 21.83 -10.37 24.91
CA ASP A 194 23.03 -9.54 24.84
C ASP A 194 24.03 -10.16 23.83
N PRO A 195 24.35 -9.47 22.73
CA PRO A 195 25.27 -9.98 21.71
C PRO A 195 26.71 -10.16 22.22
N ASN A 196 27.08 -9.56 23.37
CA ASN A 196 28.37 -9.81 24.00
C ASN A 196 28.47 -11.20 24.64
N ARG A 197 27.33 -11.87 24.84
CA ARG A 197 27.22 -13.17 25.51
C ARG A 197 26.72 -14.27 24.59
N THR A 198 25.83 -13.94 23.68
CA THR A 198 25.18 -14.88 22.77
C THR A 198 25.40 -14.43 21.33
N PRO A 199 25.72 -15.34 20.38
CA PRO A 199 25.83 -14.98 18.97
C PRO A 199 24.59 -14.24 18.47
N ILE A 200 24.78 -13.14 17.76
CA ILE A 200 23.68 -12.27 17.31
C ILE A 200 22.70 -13.01 16.40
N GLU A 201 23.19 -13.94 15.58
CA GLU A 201 22.38 -14.74 14.67
C GLU A 201 21.40 -15.66 15.43
N TYR A 202 21.80 -16.12 16.62
CA TYR A 202 20.94 -16.93 17.47
C TYR A 202 19.84 -16.06 18.09
N ILE A 203 20.20 -14.86 18.54
CA ILE A 203 19.25 -13.91 19.14
C ILE A 203 18.20 -13.51 18.11
N GLU A 204 18.62 -13.04 16.93
CA GLU A 204 17.72 -12.59 15.87
C GLU A 204 16.76 -13.69 15.43
N SER A 205 17.28 -14.90 15.20
CA SER A 205 16.47 -16.04 14.77
C SER A 205 15.47 -16.45 15.85
N ALA A 206 15.90 -16.50 17.12
CA ALA A 206 15.02 -16.87 18.22
C ALA A 206 13.92 -15.83 18.47
N LEU A 207 14.24 -14.53 18.39
CA LEU A 207 13.24 -13.47 18.51
C LEU A 207 12.26 -13.46 17.33
N ASP A 208 12.70 -13.87 16.14
CA ASP A 208 11.81 -14.06 14.99
C ASP A 208 10.89 -15.27 15.17
N GLU A 209 11.42 -16.41 15.63
CA GLU A 209 10.61 -17.58 15.98
C GLU A 209 9.56 -17.28 17.06
N LEU A 210 9.89 -16.45 18.07
CA LEU A 210 8.92 -16.03 19.10
C LEU A 210 7.70 -15.29 18.51
N SER A 211 7.88 -14.52 17.44
CA SER A 211 6.75 -13.84 16.78
C SER A 211 5.80 -14.78 16.02
N HIS A 212 6.18 -16.03 15.82
CA HIS A 212 5.37 -17.04 15.14
C HIS A 212 4.68 -18.01 16.11
N LEU A 213 4.86 -17.84 17.42
CA LEU A 213 4.19 -18.69 18.41
C LEU A 213 2.67 -18.43 18.43
N LYS A 214 1.91 -19.54 18.42
CA LYS A 214 0.44 -19.51 18.54
C LYS A 214 -0.04 -18.88 19.85
N ASP A 215 0.72 -19.06 20.92
CA ASP A 215 0.45 -18.52 22.25
C ASP A 215 1.57 -17.57 22.71
N CYS A 216 1.27 -16.71 23.68
CA CYS A 216 2.27 -15.91 24.37
C CYS A 216 3.32 -16.81 25.07
N CYS A 217 4.61 -16.46 24.97
CA CYS A 217 5.68 -17.17 25.65
C CYS A 217 5.83 -16.66 27.10
N TYR A 218 5.21 -17.36 28.05
CA TYR A 218 5.23 -16.99 29.47
C TYR A 218 6.57 -17.27 30.18
N GLU A 219 7.40 -18.18 29.65
CA GLU A 219 8.72 -18.53 30.21
C GLU A 219 9.86 -18.26 29.18
N PRO A 220 10.08 -17.00 28.76
CA PRO A 220 10.97 -16.68 27.64
C PRO A 220 12.43 -17.04 27.89
N VAL A 221 12.93 -16.92 29.13
CA VAL A 221 14.30 -17.29 29.51
C VAL A 221 14.57 -18.78 29.27
N ARG A 222 13.63 -19.63 29.72
CA ARG A 222 13.70 -21.08 29.53
C ARG A 222 13.62 -21.43 28.05
N TRP A 223 12.65 -20.84 27.35
CA TRP A 223 12.45 -21.08 25.93
C TRP A 223 13.69 -20.71 25.11
N LEU A 224 14.27 -19.52 25.32
CA LEU A 224 15.49 -19.08 24.63
C LEU A 224 16.66 -20.03 24.90
N SER A 225 16.85 -20.44 26.15
CA SER A 225 17.90 -21.39 26.53
C SER A 225 17.77 -22.73 25.81
N GLU A 226 16.55 -23.28 25.76
CA GLU A 226 16.25 -24.52 25.03
C GLU A 226 16.46 -24.37 23.51
N GLN A 227 16.10 -23.22 22.94
CA GLN A 227 16.34 -22.95 21.51
C GLN A 227 17.82 -22.81 21.19
N TYR A 228 18.59 -22.11 22.00
CA TYR A 228 20.03 -21.98 21.78
C TYR A 228 20.75 -23.34 21.89
N ILE A 229 20.30 -24.24 22.78
CA ILE A 229 20.78 -25.62 22.84
C ILE A 229 20.44 -26.37 21.53
N LYS A 230 19.23 -26.20 20.98
CA LYS A 230 18.86 -26.79 19.68
C LYS A 230 19.72 -26.25 18.55
N TYR A 231 20.00 -24.95 18.53
CA TYR A 231 20.87 -24.34 17.52
C TYR A 231 22.32 -24.83 17.64
N ALA A 232 22.83 -24.99 18.86
CA ALA A 232 24.19 -25.48 19.10
C ALA A 232 24.35 -26.98 18.77
N THR A 233 23.30 -27.78 18.96
CA THR A 233 23.29 -29.22 18.65
C THR A 233 23.00 -29.52 17.18
N SER A 234 22.28 -28.62 16.52
CA SER A 234 22.10 -28.62 15.06
C SER A 234 23.41 -28.20 14.38
N LYS A 235 23.91 -28.99 13.43
CA LYS A 235 25.06 -28.57 12.58
C LYS A 235 24.71 -27.40 11.62
N ARG A 236 23.50 -26.84 11.69
CA ARG A 236 23.00 -25.77 10.84
C ARG A 236 22.87 -24.49 11.66
N VAL A 237 23.62 -23.46 11.27
CA VAL A 237 23.45 -22.09 11.78
C VAL A 237 22.02 -21.63 11.47
N PRO A 238 21.30 -21.03 12.43
CA PRO A 238 19.99 -20.40 12.20
C PRO A 238 20.08 -19.41 11.03
N ARG A 239 19.11 -19.48 10.12
CA ARG A 239 19.17 -18.69 8.88
C ARG A 239 18.54 -17.31 9.12
N PRO A 240 19.16 -16.23 8.61
CA PRO A 240 18.59 -14.90 8.77
C PRO A 240 17.25 -14.80 8.04
N ALA A 241 16.24 -14.27 8.73
CA ALA A 241 14.93 -13.97 8.15
C ALA A 241 15.00 -12.86 7.09
N LYS A 242 16.07 -12.06 7.10
CA LYS A 242 16.29 -10.92 6.21
C LYS A 242 16.51 -11.40 4.77
N ILE A 243 15.79 -10.78 3.83
CA ILE A 243 15.95 -10.99 2.39
C ILE A 243 17.08 -10.11 1.87
N SER A 244 17.91 -10.63 0.96
CA SER A 244 18.91 -9.81 0.26
C SER A 244 18.21 -8.81 -0.66
N LEU A 245 18.49 -7.52 -0.50
CA LEU A 245 17.83 -6.47 -1.27
C LEU A 245 18.53 -6.20 -2.60
N ASP A 246 17.74 -5.88 -3.62
CA ASP A 246 18.23 -5.37 -4.90
C ASP A 246 18.74 -3.92 -4.78
N ASP A 247 19.60 -3.49 -5.70
CA ASP A 247 20.07 -2.12 -5.82
C ASP A 247 18.91 -1.10 -5.79
N GLY A 248 19.03 -0.11 -4.90
CA GLY A 248 18.05 0.95 -4.73
C GLY A 248 16.91 0.62 -3.77
N LEU A 249 16.83 -0.59 -3.21
CA LEU A 249 15.95 -0.92 -2.10
C LEU A 249 16.68 -0.77 -0.76
N VAL A 250 15.94 -0.38 0.28
CA VAL A 250 16.45 -0.21 1.63
C VAL A 250 15.46 -0.75 2.65
N TYR A 251 16.00 -1.20 3.77
CA TYR A 251 15.22 -1.62 4.92
C TYR A 251 14.98 -0.43 5.85
N VAL A 252 13.73 -0.23 6.26
CA VAL A 252 13.35 0.91 7.12
C VAL A 252 12.42 0.42 8.23
N HIS A 253 12.73 0.81 9.47
CA HIS A 253 11.87 0.55 10.62
C HIS A 253 10.62 1.45 10.60
N ARG A 254 9.49 0.90 11.04
CA ARG A 254 8.22 1.63 11.12
C ARG A 254 7.64 1.59 12.52
N VAL A 255 7.15 2.71 13.00
CA VAL A 255 6.36 2.80 14.23
C VAL A 255 4.95 3.28 13.88
N GLN A 256 3.95 2.54 14.33
CA GLN A 256 2.54 2.94 14.26
C GLN A 256 2.09 3.45 15.62
N ILE A 257 1.45 4.62 15.65
CA ILE A 257 0.92 5.26 16.86
C ILE A 257 -0.59 5.32 16.73
N THR A 258 -1.27 4.63 17.65
CA THR A 258 -2.72 4.73 17.84
C THR A 258 -3.04 5.77 18.91
N PRO A 259 -4.32 6.14 19.09
CA PRO A 259 -4.73 6.99 20.20
C PRO A 259 -4.23 6.51 21.56
N SER A 260 -4.23 5.19 21.83
CA SER A 260 -3.90 4.65 23.16
C SER A 260 -2.50 4.04 23.23
N LYS A 261 -1.98 3.49 22.11
CA LYS A 261 -0.80 2.61 22.12
C LYS A 261 0.22 2.95 21.02
N VAL A 262 1.42 2.42 21.15
CA VAL A 262 2.47 2.42 20.14
C VAL A 262 2.82 0.98 19.73
N TYR A 263 3.02 0.78 18.43
CA TYR A 263 3.39 -0.49 17.82
C TYR A 263 4.66 -0.33 17.01
N PHE A 264 5.66 -1.15 17.32
CA PHE A 264 6.92 -1.24 16.64
C PHE A 264 6.74 -2.31 15.57
N CYS A 265 6.69 -1.86 14.32
CA CYS A 265 6.45 -2.70 13.16
C CYS A 265 7.79 -3.00 12.49
N GLY A 266 7.92 -4.25 12.04
CA GLY A 266 9.17 -4.81 11.52
C GLY A 266 9.82 -4.03 10.37
N LEU A 267 10.99 -4.51 9.98
CA LEU A 267 11.85 -3.90 8.97
C LEU A 267 11.23 -4.03 7.56
N GLU A 268 10.68 -2.93 7.02
CA GLU A 268 10.00 -2.96 5.72
C GLU A 268 10.97 -2.70 4.57
N VAL A 269 10.79 -3.43 3.46
CA VAL A 269 11.52 -3.18 2.20
C VAL A 269 10.88 -1.99 1.49
N ASN A 270 11.63 -0.92 1.30
CA ASN A 270 11.16 0.30 0.63
C ASN A 270 12.08 0.64 -0.54
N LEU A 271 11.51 1.19 -1.63
CA LEU A 271 12.33 1.85 -2.63
C LEU A 271 12.96 3.09 -2.00
N SER A 272 14.28 3.20 -2.11
CA SER A 272 15.04 4.29 -1.55
C SER A 272 14.60 5.64 -2.13
N ASN A 273 15.00 6.71 -1.46
CA ASN A 273 14.79 8.08 -1.89
C ASN A 273 16.12 8.84 -1.83
N ARG A 274 16.10 10.09 -2.29
CA ARG A 274 17.32 10.91 -2.42
C ARG A 274 18.05 11.08 -1.09
N VAL A 275 17.31 11.22 0.02
CA VAL A 275 17.90 11.39 1.36
C VAL A 275 18.54 10.09 1.82
N LEU A 276 17.80 8.98 1.79
CA LEU A 276 18.31 7.69 2.26
C LEU A 276 19.55 7.22 1.45
N ARG A 277 19.58 7.50 0.14
CA ARG A 277 20.77 7.22 -0.69
C ARG A 277 21.99 8.06 -0.32
N HIS A 278 21.78 9.30 0.13
CA HIS A 278 22.89 10.18 0.51
C HIS A 278 23.47 9.83 1.87
N TYR A 279 22.66 9.26 2.77
CA TYR A 279 23.05 8.86 4.12
C TYR A 279 22.91 7.34 4.34
N PRO A 280 23.64 6.49 3.58
CA PRO A 280 23.49 5.03 3.65
C PRO A 280 23.99 4.43 4.97
N GLU A 281 24.95 5.07 5.64
CA GLU A 281 25.46 4.63 6.95
C GLU A 281 24.52 4.96 8.11
N ASP A 282 23.50 5.80 7.85
CA ASP A 282 22.57 6.30 8.85
C ASP A 282 21.16 5.74 8.68
N ILE A 283 20.98 4.68 7.89
CA ILE A 283 19.66 4.09 7.62
C ILE A 283 18.92 3.71 8.91
N ASP A 284 19.63 3.16 9.90
CA ASP A 284 19.07 2.80 11.20
C ASP A 284 18.75 4.01 12.10
N ASN A 285 19.12 5.22 11.67
CA ASN A 285 18.75 6.47 12.30
C ASN A 285 17.52 7.09 11.64
N PHE A 286 17.01 6.56 10.53
CA PHE A 286 15.71 6.94 9.98
C PHE A 286 14.59 6.05 10.50
N LEU A 287 13.47 6.69 10.87
CA LEU A 287 12.28 6.00 11.34
C LEU A 287 11.04 6.52 10.61
N ARG A 288 10.22 5.60 10.09
CA ARG A 288 8.92 5.93 9.51
C ARG A 288 7.86 5.87 10.60
N VAL A 289 7.18 6.97 10.89
CA VAL A 289 6.11 7.02 11.90
C VAL A 289 4.76 7.19 11.22
N SER A 290 3.75 6.40 11.58
CA SER A 290 2.38 6.48 11.04
C SER A 290 1.36 6.64 12.15
N PHE A 291 0.41 7.57 11.99
CA PHE A 291 -0.69 7.78 12.93
C PHE A 291 -1.98 7.14 12.42
N VAL A 292 -2.46 6.12 13.14
CA VAL A 292 -3.60 5.28 12.77
C VAL A 292 -4.61 5.19 13.92
N ASP A 293 -5.83 4.72 13.68
CA ASP A 293 -6.82 4.44 14.73
C ASP A 293 -6.53 3.08 15.39
N GLU A 294 -7.27 2.69 16.44
CA GLU A 294 -7.08 1.40 17.15
C GLU A 294 -7.39 0.18 16.27
N ASP A 295 -8.20 0.37 15.24
CA ASP A 295 -8.46 -0.64 14.20
C ASP A 295 -7.36 -0.63 13.11
N LEU A 296 -6.28 0.14 13.29
CA LEU A 296 -5.18 0.40 12.33
C LEU A 296 -5.61 1.08 11.01
N ASP A 297 -6.89 1.43 10.92
CA ASP A 297 -7.49 2.30 9.92
C ASP A 297 -6.92 3.74 9.98
N LYS A 298 -7.09 4.49 8.88
CA LYS A 298 -6.72 5.91 8.85
C LYS A 298 -7.55 6.71 9.87
N LEU A 299 -6.87 7.51 10.70
CA LEU A 299 -7.53 8.46 11.60
C LEU A 299 -8.41 9.44 10.83
N ARG A 300 -9.66 9.58 11.25
CA ARG A 300 -10.66 10.45 10.60
C ARG A 300 -10.72 11.81 11.29
N SER A 301 -10.96 12.85 10.50
CA SER A 301 -11.19 14.23 10.96
C SER A 301 -12.13 14.32 12.19
N THR A 302 -13.23 13.58 12.19
CA THR A 302 -14.23 13.60 13.28
C THR A 302 -13.70 13.12 14.63
N VAL A 303 -12.59 12.39 14.66
CA VAL A 303 -11.92 11.90 15.88
C VAL A 303 -11.02 12.98 16.48
N LEU A 304 -10.39 13.80 15.64
CA LEU A 304 -9.48 14.88 16.07
C LEU A 304 -10.24 16.19 16.36
N SER A 305 -11.36 16.41 15.69
CA SER A 305 -12.21 17.59 15.88
C SER A 305 -13.70 17.23 15.72
N PRO A 306 -14.43 16.96 16.81
CA PRO A 306 -15.85 16.67 16.77
C PRO A 306 -16.67 17.86 16.23
N ARG A 307 -17.70 17.58 15.44
CA ARG A 307 -18.52 18.62 14.78
C ARG A 307 -19.31 19.49 15.76
N ALA A 308 -19.71 18.94 16.92
CA ALA A 308 -20.46 19.65 17.96
C ALA A 308 -19.65 20.80 18.61
N SER A 309 -18.32 20.75 18.52
CA SER A 309 -17.39 21.72 19.15
C SER A 309 -17.23 23.02 18.36
N SER A 310 -17.83 23.12 17.17
CA SER A 310 -17.63 24.24 16.24
C SER A 310 -18.34 25.55 16.65
N ALA A 311 -19.22 25.52 17.66
CA ALA A 311 -19.93 26.70 18.15
C ALA A 311 -19.13 27.56 19.14
N ASN A 312 -18.12 27.02 19.84
CA ASN A 312 -17.44 27.69 20.97
C ASN A 312 -15.92 27.89 20.83
N GLY A 313 -15.33 27.72 19.65
CA GLY A 313 -13.90 27.95 19.43
C GLY A 313 -12.99 26.86 20.03
N LYS A 314 -12.13 26.28 19.16
CA LYS A 314 -11.03 25.34 19.41
C LYS A 314 -11.01 24.63 20.79
N ARG A 315 -11.62 23.45 20.87
CA ARG A 315 -11.11 22.36 21.73
C ARG A 315 -10.74 21.18 20.83
N GLN A 316 -9.47 21.14 20.43
CA GLN A 316 -8.87 19.97 19.79
C GLN A 316 -8.93 18.80 20.79
N THR A 317 -9.04 17.56 20.32
CA THR A 317 -9.13 16.39 21.21
C THR A 317 -7.76 16.00 21.76
N SER A 318 -7.73 15.25 22.86
CA SER A 318 -6.46 14.70 23.39
C SER A 318 -5.68 13.86 22.37
N ILE A 319 -6.36 13.31 21.34
CA ILE A 319 -5.74 12.57 20.23
C ILE A 319 -4.95 13.52 19.33
N HIS A 320 -5.50 14.69 19.03
CA HIS A 320 -4.76 15.74 18.31
C HIS A 320 -3.48 16.11 19.07
N ASP A 321 -3.60 16.32 20.39
CA ASP A 321 -2.47 16.70 21.23
C ASP A 321 -1.41 15.59 21.32
N ARG A 322 -1.81 14.32 21.35
CA ARG A 322 -0.90 13.17 21.27
C ARG A 322 -0.09 13.18 19.97
N ILE A 323 -0.72 13.42 18.82
CA ILE A 323 -0.02 13.49 17.53
C ILE A 323 0.99 14.65 17.56
N LEU A 324 0.54 15.85 17.92
CA LEU A 324 1.38 17.04 17.90
C LEU A 324 2.54 16.95 18.90
N SER A 325 2.30 16.45 20.11
CA SER A 325 3.35 16.22 21.11
C SER A 325 4.36 15.17 20.67
N THR A 326 3.93 14.11 19.98
CA THR A 326 4.85 13.13 19.38
C THR A 326 5.77 13.80 18.36
N LEU A 327 5.22 14.65 17.49
CA LEU A 327 6.00 15.35 16.47
C LEU A 327 7.00 16.33 17.08
N ARG A 328 6.62 17.06 18.13
CA ARG A 328 7.45 18.04 18.83
C ARG A 328 8.54 17.41 19.70
N ASN A 329 8.18 16.39 20.48
CA ASN A 329 9.07 15.81 21.49
C ASN A 329 9.94 14.69 20.92
N GLY A 330 9.52 14.06 19.82
CA GLY A 330 10.16 12.89 19.24
C GLY A 330 9.84 11.59 19.97
N ILE A 331 10.52 10.51 19.57
CA ILE A 331 10.37 9.17 20.12
C ILE A 331 11.74 8.66 20.59
N VAL A 332 11.84 8.21 21.83
CA VAL A 332 13.07 7.62 22.39
C VAL A 332 12.97 6.10 22.35
N ILE A 333 13.97 5.45 21.74
CA ILE A 333 14.10 3.99 21.66
C ILE A 333 15.53 3.63 22.04
N GLY A 334 15.73 3.07 23.23
CA GLY A 334 17.08 2.84 23.77
C GLY A 334 17.89 4.13 23.80
N GLY A 335 19.10 4.09 23.23
CA GLY A 335 19.99 5.24 23.13
C GLY A 335 19.65 6.24 22.01
N LYS A 336 18.64 5.98 21.17
CA LYS A 336 18.28 6.85 20.03
C LYS A 336 17.06 7.71 20.34
N LYS A 337 17.13 9.01 20.06
CA LYS A 337 15.98 9.93 20.08
C LYS A 337 15.65 10.37 18.66
N PHE A 338 14.53 9.89 18.13
CA PHE A 338 14.05 10.20 16.78
C PHE A 338 13.22 11.47 16.79
N GLU A 339 13.68 12.50 16.08
CA GLU A 339 13.05 13.82 15.99
C GLU A 339 12.42 14.02 14.61
N PHE A 340 11.41 14.90 14.52
CA PHE A 340 10.73 15.16 13.26
C PHE A 340 11.70 15.63 12.16
N LEU A 341 11.63 15.00 10.99
CA LEU A 341 12.44 15.34 9.83
C LEU A 341 11.62 16.05 8.75
N ALA A 342 10.70 15.33 8.10
CA ALA A 342 9.81 15.85 7.06
C ALA A 342 8.71 14.83 6.68
N PHE A 343 7.82 15.21 5.76
CA PHE A 343 6.88 14.29 5.10
C PHE A 343 6.63 14.70 3.65
N SER A 344 6.43 13.74 2.78
CA SER A 344 5.97 13.95 1.40
C SER A 344 4.44 14.00 1.30
N ASN A 345 3.91 14.38 0.14
CA ASN A 345 2.45 14.40 -0.09
C ASN A 345 1.80 13.01 -0.03
N SER A 346 2.51 11.93 -0.38
CA SER A 346 1.98 10.57 -0.19
C SER A 346 1.88 10.26 1.30
N GLN A 347 2.95 10.55 2.04
CA GLN A 347 3.01 10.30 3.47
C GLN A 347 1.96 11.11 4.25
N LEU A 348 1.71 12.37 3.86
CA LEU A 348 0.62 13.17 4.44
C LEU A 348 -0.76 12.52 4.24
N ARG A 349 -1.04 11.95 3.05
CA ARG A 349 -2.30 11.23 2.81
C ARG A 349 -2.40 9.95 3.64
N ASP A 350 -1.27 9.40 4.03
CA ASP A 350 -1.14 8.17 4.80
C ASP A 350 -1.01 8.42 6.30
N ASN A 351 -1.09 9.70 6.72
CA ASN A 351 -0.81 10.18 8.08
C ASN A 351 0.55 9.70 8.60
N SER A 352 1.59 9.76 7.77
CA SER A 352 2.95 9.34 8.11
C SER A 352 4.00 10.44 7.93
N VAL A 353 5.11 10.29 8.66
CA VAL A 353 6.26 11.22 8.66
C VAL A 353 7.57 10.43 8.71
N TRP A 354 8.65 11.09 8.28
CA TRP A 354 10.02 10.67 8.59
C TRP A 354 10.49 11.33 9.88
N MET A 355 11.15 10.54 10.73
CA MET A 355 11.91 11.02 11.86
C MET A 355 13.37 10.57 11.74
N PHE A 356 14.27 11.30 12.39
CA PHE A 356 15.71 11.02 12.38
C PHE A 356 16.30 11.06 13.78
N ALA A 357 17.11 10.07 14.12
CA ALA A 357 17.90 10.05 15.34
C ALA A 357 19.25 10.73 15.12
N SER A 358 19.42 11.93 15.66
CA SER A 358 20.66 12.70 15.54
C SER A 358 21.85 11.94 16.14
N ARG A 359 23.03 12.08 15.54
CA ARG A 359 24.31 11.61 16.06
C ARG A 359 25.35 12.72 15.99
N THR A 360 26.52 12.50 16.57
CA THR A 360 27.63 13.45 16.46
C THR A 360 27.93 13.75 14.98
N GLY A 361 27.86 15.04 14.63
CA GLY A 361 28.13 15.54 13.28
C GLY A 361 26.99 15.40 12.26
N LEU A 362 25.80 14.92 12.65
CA LEU A 362 24.64 14.88 11.77
C LEU A 362 23.32 14.95 12.56
N THR A 363 22.55 16.00 12.33
CA THR A 363 21.24 16.24 12.94
C THR A 363 20.12 16.25 11.88
N ALA A 364 18.87 16.22 12.33
CA ALA A 364 17.73 16.40 11.44
C ALA A 364 17.72 17.77 10.74
N GLU A 365 18.31 18.80 11.35
CA GLU A 365 18.44 20.14 10.76
C GLU A 365 19.46 20.14 9.63
N ASP A 366 20.66 19.57 9.84
CA ASP A 366 21.70 19.43 8.82
C ASP A 366 21.17 18.71 7.57
N ILE A 367 20.37 17.65 7.76
CA ILE A 367 19.72 16.94 6.65
C ILE A 367 18.78 17.89 5.90
N ARG A 368 17.92 18.64 6.59
CA ARG A 368 16.97 19.57 5.94
C ARG A 368 17.69 20.68 5.16
N GLU A 369 18.79 21.22 5.69
CA GLU A 369 19.63 22.20 5.00
C GLU A 369 20.22 21.61 3.71
N TRP A 370 20.67 20.35 3.76
CA TRP A 370 21.18 19.65 2.58
C TRP A 370 20.09 19.42 1.50
N MET A 371 18.82 19.26 1.88
CA MET A 371 17.73 18.98 0.92
C MET A 371 17.51 20.12 -0.09
N GLY A 372 17.84 21.36 0.27
CA GLY A 372 17.74 22.54 -0.58
C GLY A 372 17.48 23.83 0.19
N ASP A 373 17.45 24.94 -0.54
CA ASP A 373 17.12 26.25 0.01
C ASP A 373 15.63 26.55 -0.13
N PHE A 374 14.95 26.61 1.02
CA PHE A 374 13.51 26.85 1.13
C PHE A 374 13.17 28.24 1.70
N HIS A 375 14.15 29.12 1.93
CA HIS A 375 13.91 30.42 2.58
C HIS A 375 12.91 31.27 1.78
N GLU A 376 12.93 31.25 0.45
CA GLU A 376 11.98 32.03 -0.35
C GLU A 376 10.50 31.57 -0.22
N ILE A 377 10.23 30.43 0.44
CA ILE A 377 8.88 29.87 0.57
C ILE A 377 8.24 30.28 1.90
N ARG A 378 7.55 31.42 1.89
CA ARG A 378 6.85 32.00 3.05
C ARG A 378 5.43 31.44 3.27
N ASN A 379 5.17 30.18 2.94
CA ASN A 379 3.85 29.56 3.18
C ASN A 379 4.06 28.14 3.69
N VAL A 380 3.53 27.84 4.88
CA VAL A 380 3.79 26.58 5.60
C VAL A 380 3.43 25.35 4.76
N ALA A 381 2.25 25.36 4.13
CA ALA A 381 1.79 24.26 3.28
C ALA A 381 2.73 24.02 2.08
N LYS A 382 3.08 25.10 1.37
CA LYS A 382 3.99 25.03 0.23
C LYS A 382 5.39 24.60 0.67
N TYR A 383 5.88 25.13 1.79
CA TYR A 383 7.18 24.81 2.38
C TYR A 383 7.26 23.32 2.71
N ALA A 384 6.31 22.79 3.49
CA ALA A 384 6.25 21.37 3.84
C ALA A 384 6.19 20.47 2.60
N ALA A 385 5.38 20.85 1.61
CA ALA A 385 5.28 20.12 0.35
C ALA A 385 6.57 20.14 -0.51
N ARG A 386 7.44 21.14 -0.34
CA ARG A 386 8.76 21.22 -1.01
C ARG A 386 9.84 20.48 -0.23
N LEU A 387 9.87 20.65 1.09
CA LEU A 387 10.74 19.89 1.98
C LEU A 387 10.56 18.38 1.75
N GLY A 388 9.32 17.90 1.67
CA GLY A 388 9.02 16.49 1.44
C GLY A 388 9.40 15.91 0.08
N GLN A 389 9.87 16.72 -0.90
CA GLN A 389 10.09 16.22 -2.25
C GLN A 389 11.21 15.20 -2.35
N SER A 390 12.29 15.38 -1.59
CA SER A 390 13.44 14.47 -1.60
C SER A 390 13.14 13.09 -0.97
N PHE A 391 12.01 12.96 -0.28
CA PHE A 391 11.50 11.69 0.25
C PHE A 391 10.56 10.94 -0.70
N SER A 392 10.37 11.44 -1.93
CA SER A 392 9.66 10.66 -2.96
C SER A 392 10.49 9.42 -3.28
N SER A 393 9.89 8.22 -3.22
CA SER A 393 10.52 6.99 -3.70
C SER A 393 10.91 7.15 -5.16
N SER A 394 12.20 6.92 -5.46
CA SER A 394 12.76 7.19 -6.79
C SER A 394 14.01 6.36 -7.06
N ARG A 395 14.33 6.21 -8.34
CA ARG A 395 15.59 5.60 -8.80
C ARG A 395 16.55 6.71 -9.21
N GLU A 396 17.68 6.82 -8.54
CA GLU A 396 18.77 7.67 -9.01
C GLU A 396 19.37 7.06 -10.28
N THR A 397 19.65 7.89 -11.27
CA THR A 397 20.15 7.44 -12.57
C THR A 397 21.53 7.99 -12.86
N LEU A 398 21.66 9.28 -13.16
CA LEU A 398 22.89 9.92 -13.59
C LEU A 398 23.03 11.30 -12.93
N SER A 399 24.26 11.73 -12.70
CA SER A 399 24.56 13.12 -12.33
C SER A 399 24.74 13.95 -13.59
N ILE A 400 24.12 15.13 -13.65
CA ILE A 400 24.10 16.00 -14.83
C ILE A 400 24.60 17.37 -14.38
N GLY A 401 25.71 17.84 -14.94
CA GLY A 401 26.28 19.13 -14.58
C GLY A 401 25.41 20.31 -15.03
N TRP A 402 25.52 21.44 -14.33
CA TRP A 402 24.80 22.68 -14.71
C TRP A 402 25.15 23.20 -16.11
N ASN A 403 26.33 22.86 -16.63
CA ASN A 403 26.77 23.15 -18.00
C ASN A 403 26.14 22.24 -19.06
N GLU A 404 25.50 21.14 -18.65
CA GLU A 404 24.84 20.17 -19.53
C GLU A 404 23.33 20.38 -19.60
N ILE A 405 22.81 21.37 -18.87
CA ILE A 405 21.41 21.75 -18.87
C ILE A 405 21.21 23.13 -19.52
N GLU A 406 20.03 23.37 -20.06
CA GLU A 406 19.57 24.69 -20.45
C GLU A 406 18.24 25.02 -19.77
N ILE A 407 18.03 26.30 -19.45
CA ILE A 407 16.73 26.80 -18.98
C ILE A 407 16.02 27.47 -20.16
N ILE A 408 14.89 26.91 -20.55
CA ILE A 408 14.06 27.37 -21.67
C ILE A 408 12.76 28.01 -21.17
N PRO A 409 12.20 29.01 -21.88
CA PRO A 409 11.03 29.75 -21.42
C PRO A 409 9.77 28.88 -21.36
N ASP A 410 8.88 29.17 -20.43
CA ASP A 410 7.54 28.58 -20.41
C ASP A 410 6.68 29.07 -21.60
N VAL A 411 5.82 28.19 -22.11
CA VAL A 411 4.89 28.52 -23.19
C VAL A 411 3.60 29.05 -22.59
N GLU A 412 3.45 30.37 -22.55
CA GLU A 412 2.33 31.03 -21.89
C GLU A 412 1.42 31.80 -22.86
N VAL A 413 0.13 31.83 -22.53
CA VAL A 413 -0.88 32.68 -23.20
C VAL A 413 -1.74 33.36 -22.14
N LYS A 414 -1.94 34.67 -22.27
CA LYS A 414 -2.92 35.41 -21.44
C LYS A 414 -4.25 35.50 -22.17
N ARG A 415 -5.34 35.10 -21.52
CA ARG A 415 -6.70 35.21 -22.05
C ARG A 415 -7.68 35.71 -21.00
N ASN A 416 -8.40 36.78 -21.32
CA ASN A 416 -9.35 37.43 -20.42
C ASN A 416 -8.72 37.75 -19.04
N GLY A 417 -7.47 38.22 -19.05
CA GLY A 417 -6.70 38.51 -17.83
C GLY A 417 -6.13 37.29 -17.09
N ILE A 418 -6.47 36.05 -17.48
CA ILE A 418 -5.95 34.83 -16.84
C ILE A 418 -4.72 34.32 -17.62
N PRO A 419 -3.55 34.16 -16.97
CA PRO A 419 -2.41 33.51 -17.57
C PRO A 419 -2.62 31.99 -17.60
N TYR A 420 -2.26 31.36 -18.72
CA TYR A 420 -2.21 29.92 -18.83
C TYR A 420 -0.85 29.48 -19.36
N CYS A 421 -0.19 28.57 -18.63
CA CYS A 421 1.03 27.91 -19.06
C CYS A 421 0.70 26.57 -19.72
N PHE A 422 1.08 26.41 -20.99
CA PHE A 422 0.92 25.16 -21.74
C PHE A 422 2.01 24.13 -21.42
N SER A 423 3.16 24.59 -20.94
CA SER A 423 4.33 23.78 -20.59
C SER A 423 4.49 23.57 -19.08
N ASP A 424 3.42 23.75 -18.29
CA ASP A 424 3.49 23.68 -16.84
C ASP A 424 3.96 22.30 -16.37
N GLY A 425 5.18 22.25 -15.83
CA GLY A 425 5.75 21.03 -15.28
C GLY A 425 6.44 20.11 -16.30
N ILE A 426 6.68 20.54 -17.55
CA ILE A 426 7.36 19.70 -18.56
C ILE A 426 8.56 20.37 -19.22
N GLY A 427 9.64 19.59 -19.36
CA GLY A 427 10.86 19.94 -20.08
C GLY A 427 11.25 18.87 -21.12
N LYS A 428 12.50 18.90 -21.57
CA LYS A 428 13.03 18.02 -22.60
C LYS A 428 14.25 17.24 -22.10
N ILE A 429 14.43 16.03 -22.63
CA ILE A 429 15.61 15.18 -22.42
C ILE A 429 16.18 14.78 -23.78
N SER A 430 17.50 14.82 -23.97
CA SER A 430 18.10 14.38 -25.24
C SER A 430 17.91 12.88 -25.45
N ALA A 431 17.87 12.44 -26.71
CA ALA A 431 17.75 11.02 -27.03
C ALA A 431 18.92 10.17 -26.48
N GLU A 432 20.11 10.74 -26.38
CA GLU A 432 21.27 10.09 -25.79
C GLU A 432 21.08 9.86 -24.28
N LEU A 433 20.78 10.93 -23.52
CA LEU A 433 20.57 10.80 -22.08
C LEU A 433 19.38 9.87 -21.77
N ALA A 434 18.31 9.93 -22.57
CA ALA A 434 17.16 9.06 -22.42
C ALA A 434 17.51 7.56 -22.52
N ARG A 435 18.46 7.18 -23.39
CA ARG A 435 18.95 5.78 -23.50
C ARG A 435 19.70 5.35 -22.24
N ASP A 436 20.55 6.22 -21.71
CA ASP A 436 21.33 5.93 -20.52
C ASP A 436 20.42 5.81 -19.29
N VAL A 437 19.47 6.74 -19.15
CA VAL A 437 18.42 6.71 -18.12
C VAL A 437 17.56 5.45 -18.23
N ALA A 438 17.13 5.07 -19.45
CA ALA A 438 16.36 3.85 -19.69
C ALA A 438 17.11 2.59 -19.21
N THR A 439 18.40 2.51 -19.52
CA THR A 439 19.27 1.40 -19.11
C THR A 439 19.36 1.31 -17.58
N LYS A 440 19.59 2.43 -16.89
CA LYS A 440 19.60 2.51 -15.42
C LYS A 440 18.24 2.17 -14.79
N CYS A 441 17.13 2.51 -15.46
CA CYS A 441 15.79 2.14 -15.02
C CYS A 441 15.43 0.67 -15.28
N GLY A 442 16.29 -0.11 -15.93
CA GLY A 442 16.06 -1.52 -16.28
C GLY A 442 15.25 -1.73 -17.56
N CYS A 443 15.06 -0.69 -18.37
CA CYS A 443 14.38 -0.76 -19.67
C CYS A 443 15.38 -1.24 -20.75
N LYS A 444 15.58 -2.56 -20.85
CA LYS A 444 16.60 -3.15 -21.74
C LYS A 444 16.21 -3.18 -23.23
N ASN A 445 14.91 -3.26 -23.54
CA ASN A 445 14.43 -3.54 -24.90
C ASN A 445 13.75 -2.34 -25.58
N TYR A 446 13.64 -1.20 -24.90
CA TYR A 446 13.06 0.02 -25.45
C TYR A 446 13.49 1.25 -24.64
N VAL A 447 13.40 2.42 -25.25
CA VAL A 447 13.63 3.72 -24.60
C VAL A 447 12.26 4.37 -24.36
N PRO A 448 11.87 4.67 -23.11
CA PRO A 448 10.68 5.46 -22.84
C PRO A 448 10.75 6.85 -23.48
N SER A 449 9.62 7.34 -24.01
CA SER A 449 9.50 8.68 -24.60
C SER A 449 9.39 9.80 -23.57
N ALA A 450 9.05 9.50 -22.32
CA ALA A 450 8.97 10.49 -21.25
C ALA A 450 9.30 9.90 -19.88
N PHE A 451 9.87 10.73 -19.01
CA PHE A 451 10.27 10.37 -17.64
C PHE A 451 9.74 11.42 -16.66
N GLN A 452 9.11 10.98 -15.57
CA GLN A 452 8.81 11.84 -14.43
C GLN A 452 10.05 11.91 -13.53
N ILE A 453 10.52 13.13 -13.25
CA ILE A 453 11.83 13.35 -12.65
C ILE A 453 11.79 14.20 -11.37
N ARG A 454 12.87 14.10 -10.60
CA ARG A 454 13.37 15.15 -9.69
C ARG A 454 14.83 15.43 -10.04
N TYR A 455 15.20 16.69 -10.13
CA TYR A 455 16.56 17.12 -10.44
C TYR A 455 16.83 18.45 -9.73
N GLY A 456 17.75 18.51 -8.77
CA GLY A 456 17.85 19.66 -7.87
C GLY A 456 16.49 20.00 -7.25
N GLY A 457 16.05 21.26 -7.37
CA GLY A 457 14.69 21.70 -7.00
C GLY A 457 13.66 21.66 -8.14
N TYR A 458 13.98 21.06 -9.29
CA TYR A 458 13.08 20.86 -10.41
C TYR A 458 12.23 19.60 -10.23
N LYS A 459 10.93 19.74 -10.43
CA LYS A 459 9.94 18.65 -10.46
C LYS A 459 9.13 18.74 -11.74
N GLY A 460 8.99 17.62 -12.44
CA GLY A 460 8.11 17.54 -13.61
C GLY A 460 8.31 16.29 -14.44
N VAL A 461 7.91 16.37 -15.70
CA VAL A 461 8.21 15.40 -16.76
C VAL A 461 9.28 15.96 -17.68
N VAL A 462 10.14 15.10 -18.22
CA VAL A 462 10.99 15.42 -19.38
C VAL A 462 10.65 14.45 -20.51
N ALA A 463 10.35 15.01 -21.67
CA ALA A 463 10.02 14.26 -22.88
C ALA A 463 11.23 14.22 -23.83
N VAL A 464 11.42 13.09 -24.52
CA VAL A 464 12.53 12.92 -25.46
C VAL A 464 12.40 13.93 -26.59
N ASP A 465 13.44 14.75 -26.79
CA ASP A 465 13.60 15.60 -27.96
C ASP A 465 14.77 15.06 -28.79
N PRO A 466 14.51 14.39 -29.93
CA PRO A 466 15.55 13.83 -30.79
C PRO A 466 16.50 14.89 -31.37
N THR A 467 16.12 16.16 -31.34
CA THR A 467 16.88 17.28 -31.91
C THR A 467 17.71 18.04 -30.88
N SER A 468 17.53 17.75 -29.58
CA SER A 468 18.23 18.45 -28.50
C SER A 468 19.69 18.02 -28.38
N SER A 469 20.60 18.99 -28.44
CA SER A 469 22.02 18.79 -28.11
C SER A 469 22.31 18.90 -26.60
N MET A 470 21.43 19.56 -25.84
CA MET A 470 21.54 19.66 -24.37
C MET A 470 20.94 18.41 -23.73
N LYS A 471 21.58 17.91 -22.66
CA LYS A 471 21.11 16.70 -21.96
C LYS A 471 19.72 16.90 -21.37
N LEU A 472 19.50 18.03 -20.70
CA LEU A 472 18.19 18.44 -20.19
C LEU A 472 17.88 19.89 -20.56
N SER A 473 16.63 20.14 -20.95
CA SER A 473 16.09 21.49 -21.12
C SER A 473 14.92 21.68 -20.15
N LEU A 474 15.10 22.51 -19.12
CA LEU A 474 14.16 22.68 -18.01
C LEU A 474 13.43 24.03 -18.10
N ARG A 475 12.26 24.13 -17.47
CA ARG A 475 11.45 25.36 -17.44
C ARG A 475 11.29 25.92 -16.03
N MET A 476 11.00 27.21 -15.90
CA MET A 476 10.82 27.84 -14.59
C MET A 476 9.59 27.33 -13.86
N SER A 477 8.52 26.95 -14.57
CA SER A 477 7.36 26.27 -14.00
C SER A 477 7.75 24.97 -13.27
N MET A 478 8.84 24.30 -13.65
CA MET A 478 9.33 23.08 -12.99
C MET A 478 10.14 23.37 -11.72
N CYS A 479 10.79 24.52 -11.62
CA CYS A 479 11.63 24.90 -10.47
C CYS A 479 10.77 25.24 -9.25
N LYS A 480 10.91 24.47 -8.17
CA LYS A 480 10.08 24.61 -6.97
C LYS A 480 10.83 25.24 -5.79
N TYR A 481 12.15 25.12 -5.76
CA TYR A 481 13.08 25.69 -4.79
C TYR A 481 14.51 25.66 -5.35
N LYS A 482 15.47 26.36 -4.73
CA LYS A 482 16.88 26.36 -5.16
C LYS A 482 17.62 25.18 -4.54
N SER A 483 18.51 24.54 -5.29
CA SER A 483 19.31 23.40 -4.80
C SER A 483 20.59 23.27 -5.63
N GLN A 484 21.66 22.79 -4.99
CA GLN A 484 22.94 22.47 -5.65
C GLN A 484 23.03 21.01 -6.12
N ASN A 485 22.02 20.20 -5.83
CA ASN A 485 22.02 18.78 -6.19
C ASN A 485 21.90 18.59 -7.71
N ILE A 486 22.79 17.77 -8.27
CA ILE A 486 22.92 17.48 -9.71
C ILE A 486 22.46 16.07 -10.10
N ASN A 487 21.88 15.30 -9.18
CA ASN A 487 21.47 13.92 -9.45
C ASN A 487 20.06 13.89 -10.07
N LEU A 488 19.91 13.12 -11.14
CA LEU A 488 18.64 12.89 -11.81
C LEU A 488 17.96 11.65 -11.22
N ASP A 489 16.85 11.90 -10.52
CA ASP A 489 15.98 10.86 -10.00
C ASP A 489 14.77 10.64 -10.90
N VAL A 490 14.50 9.39 -11.26
CA VAL A 490 13.33 8.97 -12.03
C VAL A 490 12.31 8.30 -11.12
N LEU A 491 11.07 8.77 -11.17
CA LEU A 491 9.94 8.26 -10.39
C LEU A 491 9.05 7.34 -11.23
N ALA A 492 8.85 7.68 -12.50
CA ALA A 492 8.03 6.94 -13.44
C ALA A 492 8.46 7.25 -14.87
N TRP A 493 8.00 6.45 -15.82
CA TRP A 493 8.26 6.64 -17.25
C TRP A 493 7.09 6.16 -18.11
N SER A 494 7.05 6.63 -19.36
CA SER A 494 6.05 6.22 -20.34
C SER A 494 6.16 4.73 -20.67
N ARG A 495 5.06 4.00 -20.57
CA ARG A 495 4.94 2.57 -20.87
C ARG A 495 3.47 2.22 -21.07
N TYR A 496 3.18 1.01 -21.58
CA TYR A 496 1.82 0.48 -21.57
C TYR A 496 1.23 0.53 -20.15
N GLN A 497 0.12 1.26 -20.00
CA GLN A 497 -0.71 1.19 -18.80
C GLN A 497 -2.16 0.92 -19.18
N PRO A 498 -2.78 -0.14 -18.62
CA PRO A 498 -4.14 -0.51 -18.94
C PRO A 498 -5.15 0.59 -18.59
N CYS A 499 -6.14 0.75 -19.47
CA CYS A 499 -7.22 1.71 -19.29
C CYS A 499 -8.39 1.07 -18.54
N PHE A 500 -8.90 1.76 -17.53
CA PHE A 500 -10.09 1.34 -16.82
C PHE A 500 -11.08 2.50 -16.69
N LEU A 501 -12.35 2.22 -16.93
CA LEU A 501 -13.42 3.03 -16.39
C LEU A 501 -13.43 2.91 -14.87
N ASN A 502 -13.96 3.92 -14.20
CA ASN A 502 -14.24 3.91 -12.77
C ASN A 502 -15.58 4.62 -12.52
N ARG A 503 -16.06 4.61 -11.27
CA ARG A 503 -17.33 5.27 -10.89
C ARG A 503 -17.41 6.73 -11.34
N GLN A 504 -16.33 7.50 -11.23
CA GLN A 504 -16.29 8.92 -11.61
C GLN A 504 -16.48 9.08 -13.13
N ILE A 505 -15.64 8.44 -13.95
CA ILE A 505 -15.72 8.51 -15.41
C ILE A 505 -17.07 7.99 -15.91
N ILE A 506 -17.56 6.87 -15.38
CA ILE A 506 -18.87 6.30 -15.74
C ILE A 506 -19.99 7.31 -15.45
N THR A 507 -19.95 7.95 -14.28
CA THR A 507 -20.92 8.99 -13.90
C THR A 507 -20.91 10.14 -14.91
N LEU A 508 -19.73 10.66 -15.26
CA LEU A 508 -19.61 11.77 -16.20
C LEU A 508 -20.03 11.39 -17.62
N LEU A 509 -19.57 10.26 -18.14
CA LEU A 509 -19.95 9.77 -19.48
C LEU A 509 -21.46 9.49 -19.58
N SER A 510 -22.06 8.90 -18.54
CA SER A 510 -23.52 8.71 -18.48
C SER A 510 -24.27 10.05 -18.47
N ASN A 511 -23.74 11.06 -17.78
CA ASN A 511 -24.27 12.43 -17.80
C ASN A 511 -24.18 13.08 -19.19
N LEU A 512 -23.08 12.85 -19.90
CA LEU A 512 -22.85 13.37 -21.25
C LEU A 512 -23.58 12.59 -22.35
N GLY A 513 -24.28 11.50 -22.01
CA GLY A 513 -25.23 10.83 -22.88
C GLY A 513 -24.82 9.44 -23.37
N VAL A 514 -23.71 8.88 -22.87
CA VAL A 514 -23.38 7.46 -23.11
C VAL A 514 -24.45 6.58 -22.44
N LYS A 515 -25.02 5.65 -23.21
CA LYS A 515 -26.15 4.83 -22.76
C LYS A 515 -25.71 3.76 -21.76
N ASP A 516 -26.52 3.50 -20.74
CA ASP A 516 -26.28 2.45 -19.73
C ASP A 516 -25.92 1.08 -20.33
N ARG A 517 -26.53 0.71 -21.46
CA ARG A 517 -26.26 -0.56 -22.15
C ARG A 517 -24.81 -0.72 -22.62
N VAL A 518 -24.12 0.39 -22.92
CA VAL A 518 -22.72 0.36 -23.32
C VAL A 518 -21.87 -0.11 -22.14
N PHE A 519 -22.03 0.51 -20.97
CA PHE A 519 -21.27 0.11 -19.78
C PHE A 519 -21.58 -1.31 -19.32
N GLN A 520 -22.85 -1.73 -19.37
CA GLN A 520 -23.26 -3.09 -19.04
C GLN A 520 -22.59 -4.10 -19.97
N LYS A 521 -22.63 -3.86 -21.29
CA LYS A 521 -21.96 -4.72 -22.27
C LYS A 521 -20.45 -4.80 -22.04
N LYS A 522 -19.79 -3.67 -21.77
CA LYS A 522 -18.35 -3.66 -21.45
C LYS A 522 -18.03 -4.45 -20.18
N GLN A 523 -18.90 -4.41 -19.16
CA GLN A 523 -18.69 -5.22 -17.96
C GLN A 523 -18.94 -6.70 -18.24
N GLU A 524 -20.00 -7.04 -18.96
CA GLU A 524 -20.31 -8.42 -19.38
C GLU A 524 -19.15 -9.04 -20.15
N ASP A 525 -18.63 -8.34 -21.17
CA ASP A 525 -17.48 -8.81 -21.98
C ASP A 525 -16.25 -9.11 -21.11
N ILE A 526 -15.97 -8.27 -20.11
CA ILE A 526 -14.86 -8.49 -19.18
C ILE A 526 -15.13 -9.66 -18.24
N VAL A 527 -16.36 -9.82 -17.74
CA VAL A 527 -16.71 -10.97 -16.90
C VAL A 527 -16.56 -12.28 -17.68
N ASP A 528 -17.02 -12.29 -18.94
CA ASP A 528 -16.89 -13.44 -19.84
C ASP A 528 -15.41 -13.76 -20.12
N GLN A 529 -14.59 -12.75 -20.41
CA GLN A 529 -13.14 -12.92 -20.60
C GLN A 529 -12.45 -13.45 -19.34
N LEU A 530 -12.81 -12.95 -18.16
CA LEU A 530 -12.26 -13.41 -16.88
C LEU A 530 -12.66 -14.85 -16.56
N ASN A 531 -13.85 -15.30 -16.96
CA ASN A 531 -14.27 -16.68 -16.83
C ASN A 531 -13.53 -17.58 -17.83
N ALA A 532 -13.43 -17.16 -19.10
CA ALA A 532 -12.72 -17.89 -20.15
C ALA A 532 -11.23 -18.07 -19.84
N MET A 533 -10.60 -17.10 -19.17
CA MET A 533 -9.20 -17.19 -18.72
C MET A 533 -8.91 -18.42 -17.85
N LEU A 534 -9.90 -19.04 -17.21
CA LEU A 534 -9.68 -20.23 -16.40
C LEU A 534 -9.63 -21.53 -17.20
N THR A 535 -10.05 -21.52 -18.46
CA THR A 535 -10.22 -22.74 -19.27
C THR A 535 -9.57 -22.66 -20.65
N ASP A 536 -9.49 -21.46 -21.25
CA ASP A 536 -8.95 -21.24 -22.59
C ASP A 536 -7.60 -20.53 -22.52
N SER A 537 -6.52 -21.22 -22.92
CA SER A 537 -5.16 -20.69 -22.85
C SER A 537 -4.97 -19.38 -23.62
N LEU A 538 -5.68 -19.19 -24.73
CA LEU A 538 -5.58 -17.97 -25.52
C LEU A 538 -6.19 -16.78 -24.76
N SER A 539 -7.42 -16.94 -24.28
CA SER A 539 -8.10 -15.94 -23.43
C SER A 539 -7.27 -15.62 -22.19
N SER A 540 -6.59 -16.61 -21.60
CA SER A 540 -5.69 -16.38 -20.48
C SER A 540 -4.49 -15.51 -20.84
N GLN A 541 -3.83 -15.79 -21.98
CA GLN A 541 -2.70 -14.99 -22.46
C GLN A 541 -3.11 -13.53 -22.70
N GLU A 542 -4.26 -13.32 -23.34
CA GLU A 542 -4.77 -11.98 -23.64
C GLU A 542 -5.12 -11.21 -22.37
N ALA A 543 -5.83 -11.84 -21.43
CA ALA A 543 -6.18 -11.22 -20.16
C ALA A 543 -4.94 -10.83 -19.36
N LEU A 544 -3.94 -11.72 -19.28
CA LEU A 544 -2.66 -11.50 -18.62
C LEU A 544 -1.90 -10.31 -19.21
N GLU A 545 -1.71 -10.29 -20.53
CA GLU A 545 -0.97 -9.21 -21.22
C GLU A 545 -1.64 -7.85 -21.07
N LEU A 546 -2.96 -7.81 -21.17
CA LEU A 546 -3.69 -6.56 -21.26
C LEU A 546 -4.09 -6.01 -19.89
N MET A 547 -4.37 -6.85 -18.89
CA MET A 547 -4.92 -6.39 -17.61
C MET A 547 -3.96 -6.43 -16.43
N PHE A 548 -2.83 -7.15 -16.54
CA PHE A 548 -1.92 -7.45 -15.42
C PHE A 548 -0.46 -7.16 -15.79
N PRO A 549 0.03 -5.93 -15.58
CA PRO A 549 1.47 -5.65 -15.73
C PRO A 549 2.25 -6.30 -14.59
N GLY A 550 3.39 -6.94 -14.88
CA GLY A 550 4.28 -7.49 -13.85
C GLY A 550 5.15 -8.65 -14.33
N GLU A 551 6.15 -9.01 -13.53
CA GLU A 551 7.04 -10.13 -13.85
C GLU A 551 6.33 -11.49 -13.76
N MET A 552 5.42 -11.66 -12.79
CA MET A 552 4.62 -12.89 -12.68
C MET A 552 3.76 -13.14 -13.91
N THR A 553 3.24 -12.08 -14.54
CA THR A 553 2.54 -12.18 -15.82
C THR A 553 3.42 -12.80 -16.91
N LYS A 554 4.72 -12.47 -16.95
CA LYS A 554 5.67 -13.06 -17.89
C LYS A 554 5.83 -14.57 -17.66
N VAL A 555 5.96 -14.99 -16.39
CA VAL A 555 6.08 -16.41 -16.02
C VAL A 555 4.86 -17.18 -16.53
N LEU A 556 3.66 -16.73 -16.17
CA LEU A 556 2.41 -17.40 -16.52
C LEU A 556 2.14 -17.41 -18.03
N LYS A 557 2.50 -16.32 -18.73
CA LYS A 557 2.46 -16.28 -20.20
C LYS A 557 3.37 -17.34 -20.82
N GLU A 558 4.61 -17.48 -20.36
CA GLU A 558 5.53 -18.50 -20.89
C GLU A 558 5.07 -19.92 -20.59
N MET A 559 4.42 -20.16 -19.44
CA MET A 559 3.75 -21.43 -19.14
C MET A 559 2.65 -21.72 -20.17
N LEU A 560 1.73 -20.79 -20.39
CA LEU A 560 0.66 -20.94 -21.38
C LEU A 560 1.19 -21.15 -22.80
N LEU A 561 2.28 -20.48 -23.18
CA LEU A 561 2.95 -20.67 -24.48
C LEU A 561 3.66 -22.01 -24.62
N SER A 562 3.89 -22.71 -23.51
CA SER A 562 4.56 -24.01 -23.47
C SER A 562 3.59 -25.15 -23.20
N SER A 563 2.35 -24.99 -23.69
CA SER A 563 1.29 -25.99 -23.68
C SER A 563 0.74 -26.37 -22.29
N TYR A 564 1.07 -25.62 -21.23
CA TYR A 564 0.38 -25.80 -19.95
C TYR A 564 -1.07 -25.33 -20.06
N LYS A 565 -2.00 -26.18 -19.61
CA LYS A 565 -3.42 -25.85 -19.54
C LYS A 565 -3.72 -25.03 -18.27
N PRO A 566 -4.54 -23.95 -18.36
CA PRO A 566 -4.88 -23.07 -17.24
C PRO A 566 -5.34 -23.76 -15.96
N ASP A 567 -6.08 -24.87 -16.07
CA ASP A 567 -6.74 -25.56 -14.97
C ASP A 567 -5.97 -26.79 -14.45
N THR A 568 -4.95 -27.22 -15.18
CA THR A 568 -4.23 -28.48 -14.93
C THR A 568 -2.99 -28.28 -14.08
N GLU A 569 -2.18 -27.25 -14.36
CA GLU A 569 -0.98 -26.97 -13.58
C GLU A 569 -1.36 -26.18 -12.31
N PRO A 570 -1.09 -26.72 -11.10
CA PRO A 570 -1.55 -26.14 -9.84
C PRO A 570 -1.17 -24.67 -9.62
N PHE A 571 0.07 -24.27 -9.93
CA PHE A 571 0.54 -22.91 -9.71
C PHE A 571 -0.15 -21.91 -10.65
N LEU A 572 -0.25 -22.23 -11.94
CA LEU A 572 -0.94 -21.46 -12.96
C LEU A 572 -2.43 -21.30 -12.63
N SER A 573 -3.10 -22.41 -12.27
CA SER A 573 -4.52 -22.42 -11.90
C SER A 573 -4.77 -21.53 -10.68
N MET A 574 -3.94 -21.63 -9.64
CA MET A 574 -4.02 -20.80 -8.45
C MET A 574 -3.83 -19.31 -8.78
N MET A 575 -2.85 -18.96 -9.61
CA MET A 575 -2.59 -17.58 -10.01
C MET A 575 -3.73 -16.98 -10.86
N LEU A 576 -4.24 -17.72 -11.86
CA LEU A 576 -5.33 -17.27 -12.73
C LEU A 576 -6.64 -17.08 -11.94
N ARG A 577 -6.95 -18.00 -11.02
CA ARG A 577 -8.13 -17.87 -10.14
C ARG A 577 -8.04 -16.62 -9.25
N THR A 578 -6.85 -16.31 -8.73
CA THR A 578 -6.61 -15.11 -7.90
C THR A 578 -6.77 -13.83 -8.71
N PHE A 579 -6.21 -13.79 -9.92
CA PHE A 579 -6.40 -12.69 -10.85
C PHE A 579 -7.88 -12.45 -11.18
N ARG A 580 -8.64 -13.52 -11.48
CA ARG A 580 -10.08 -13.43 -11.71
C ARG A 580 -10.80 -12.86 -10.49
N ALA A 581 -10.57 -13.42 -9.31
CA ALA A 581 -11.22 -12.98 -8.07
C ALA A 581 -10.97 -11.49 -7.80
N SER A 582 -9.72 -11.04 -7.93
CA SER A 582 -9.34 -9.64 -7.71
C SER A 582 -10.01 -8.69 -8.70
N LYS A 583 -10.10 -9.05 -9.99
CA LYS A 583 -10.77 -8.21 -10.99
C LYS A 583 -12.29 -8.17 -10.79
N LEU A 584 -12.91 -9.28 -10.42
CA LEU A 584 -14.33 -9.31 -10.05
C LEU A 584 -14.61 -8.44 -8.82
N MET A 585 -13.73 -8.47 -7.82
CA MET A 585 -13.81 -7.61 -6.64
C MET A 585 -13.66 -6.12 -7.01
N ASP A 586 -12.72 -5.79 -7.90
CA ASP A 586 -12.55 -4.44 -8.44
C ASP A 586 -13.79 -3.94 -9.23
N LEU A 587 -14.47 -4.82 -9.98
CA LEU A 587 -15.75 -4.51 -10.64
C LEU A 587 -16.85 -4.20 -9.62
N ARG A 588 -17.00 -5.02 -8.57
CA ARG A 588 -18.00 -4.81 -7.51
C ARG A 588 -17.74 -3.51 -6.72
N LEU A 589 -16.54 -3.37 -6.17
CA LEU A 589 -16.22 -2.32 -5.21
C LEU A 589 -15.87 -0.97 -5.84
N LYS A 590 -15.43 -0.95 -7.11
CA LYS A 590 -14.92 0.27 -7.76
C LYS A 590 -15.50 0.51 -9.15
N SER A 591 -16.30 -0.42 -9.68
CA SER A 591 -16.77 -0.40 -11.08
C SER A 591 -15.60 -0.22 -12.05
N ARG A 592 -14.50 -0.91 -11.76
CA ARG A 592 -13.23 -0.76 -12.48
C ARG A 592 -13.24 -1.65 -13.74
N ILE A 593 -13.92 -1.19 -14.79
CA ILE A 593 -14.10 -1.96 -16.04
C ILE A 593 -12.92 -1.72 -16.97
N PHE A 594 -12.22 -2.78 -17.38
CA PHE A 594 -11.11 -2.69 -18.34
C PHE A 594 -11.64 -2.28 -19.72
N ILE A 595 -10.94 -1.37 -20.40
CA ILE A 595 -11.26 -0.91 -21.76
C ILE A 595 -10.08 -1.21 -22.68
N PRO A 596 -10.19 -2.21 -23.58
CA PRO A 596 -9.13 -2.55 -24.53
C PRO A 596 -8.77 -1.39 -25.48
N ASN A 597 -9.78 -0.60 -25.87
CA ASN A 597 -9.65 0.54 -26.77
C ASN A 597 -9.32 1.84 -26.01
N GLY A 598 -8.27 1.78 -25.20
CA GLY A 598 -7.76 2.92 -24.47
C GLY A 598 -6.47 2.59 -23.72
N ARG A 599 -5.76 3.63 -23.27
CA ARG A 599 -4.65 3.52 -22.32
C ARG A 599 -4.71 4.62 -21.28
N CYS A 600 -4.10 4.36 -20.14
CA CYS A 600 -3.68 5.40 -19.22
C CYS A 600 -2.33 5.92 -19.71
N MET A 601 -2.19 7.22 -19.97
CA MET A 601 -1.00 7.77 -20.63
C MET A 601 -0.44 8.98 -19.89
N MET A 602 0.89 9.09 -19.85
CA MET A 602 1.56 10.31 -19.37
C MET A 602 1.28 11.46 -20.34
N GLY A 603 0.99 12.64 -19.81
CA GLY A 603 0.83 13.85 -20.63
C GLY A 603 2.16 14.43 -21.08
N CYS A 604 2.27 14.77 -22.36
CA CYS A 604 3.43 15.42 -22.95
C CYS A 604 3.03 16.68 -23.75
N LEU A 605 4.02 17.50 -24.10
CA LEU A 605 3.85 18.73 -24.90
C LEU A 605 4.39 18.53 -26.31
N ASP A 606 3.69 19.05 -27.30
CA ASP A 606 4.17 19.12 -28.68
C ASP A 606 5.19 20.23 -28.86
N GLU A 607 6.47 19.91 -28.69
CA GLU A 607 7.61 20.83 -28.92
C GLU A 607 7.76 21.21 -30.40
N SER A 608 7.27 20.38 -31.35
CA SER A 608 7.30 20.68 -32.79
C SER A 608 6.33 21.80 -33.21
N ARG A 609 5.40 22.15 -32.31
CA ARG A 609 4.41 23.22 -32.50
C ARG A 609 3.49 22.97 -33.70
N THR A 610 3.24 21.71 -34.06
CA THR A 610 2.46 21.30 -35.24
C THR A 610 0.97 21.12 -34.90
N LEU A 611 0.65 20.57 -33.73
CA LEU A 611 -0.71 20.32 -33.29
C LEU A 611 -1.50 21.62 -33.09
N LYS A 612 -2.72 21.67 -33.64
CA LYS A 612 -3.67 22.75 -33.42
C LYS A 612 -4.47 22.52 -32.14
N TYR A 613 -5.05 23.58 -31.61
CA TYR A 613 -5.98 23.48 -30.49
C TYR A 613 -7.16 22.57 -30.84
N GLY A 614 -7.49 21.63 -29.96
CA GLY A 614 -8.46 20.56 -30.18
C GLY A 614 -7.86 19.25 -30.68
N GLN A 615 -6.59 19.24 -31.07
CA GLN A 615 -5.87 18.05 -31.52
C GLN A 615 -4.99 17.45 -30.43
N VAL A 616 -4.64 16.17 -30.57
CA VAL A 616 -3.60 15.46 -29.82
C VAL A 616 -2.85 14.53 -30.77
N PHE A 617 -1.67 14.06 -30.36
CA PHE A 617 -1.00 12.92 -30.98
C PHE A 617 -1.00 11.73 -30.01
N VAL A 618 -1.34 10.55 -30.53
CA VAL A 618 -1.46 9.30 -29.77
C VAL A 618 -0.83 8.18 -30.60
N GLN A 619 0.27 7.63 -30.09
CA GLN A 619 0.91 6.45 -30.64
C GLN A 619 1.17 5.45 -29.51
N ILE A 620 0.88 4.18 -29.79
CA ILE A 620 0.90 3.11 -28.80
C ILE A 620 1.86 2.00 -29.20
N SER A 621 2.54 1.40 -28.22
CA SER A 621 3.30 0.17 -28.40
C SER A 621 2.39 -1.03 -28.66
N ARG A 622 2.72 -1.93 -29.59
CA ARG A 622 1.92 -3.13 -29.87
C ARG A 622 2.04 -4.18 -28.75
N SER A 623 0.90 -4.73 -28.34
CA SER A 623 0.84 -6.04 -27.66
C SER A 623 0.63 -7.14 -28.70
N SER A 624 1.11 -8.35 -28.40
CA SER A 624 1.31 -9.50 -29.29
C SER A 624 0.15 -9.85 -30.24
N ARG A 625 -1.10 -9.42 -29.97
CA ARG A 625 -2.29 -9.80 -30.76
C ARG A 625 -3.36 -8.70 -30.97
N GLN A 626 -3.04 -7.40 -30.89
CA GLN A 626 -4.02 -6.32 -31.13
C GLN A 626 -4.65 -6.26 -32.55
N LEU A 627 -4.51 -7.29 -33.41
CA LEU A 627 -4.96 -7.28 -34.82
C LEU A 627 -5.92 -8.44 -35.16
N HIS A 628 -7.03 -8.60 -34.45
CA HIS A 628 -8.09 -9.46 -35.00
C HIS A 628 -9.52 -8.92 -35.01
N ASN A 629 -9.82 -7.65 -34.68
CA ASN A 629 -11.18 -7.14 -34.92
C ASN A 629 -11.25 -5.67 -35.41
N ASP A 630 -11.93 -5.49 -36.54
CA ASP A 630 -12.70 -4.36 -37.10
C ASP A 630 -12.17 -2.91 -37.16
N PHE A 631 -11.06 -2.54 -36.52
CA PHE A 631 -10.57 -1.14 -36.49
C PHE A 631 -9.24 -0.90 -37.23
N SER A 632 -8.83 -1.82 -38.11
CA SER A 632 -7.59 -1.71 -38.90
C SER A 632 -7.46 -0.43 -39.72
N HIS A 633 -8.56 0.25 -40.04
CA HIS A 633 -8.55 1.50 -40.81
C HIS A 633 -8.22 2.76 -39.98
N MET A 634 -8.31 2.70 -38.64
CA MET A 634 -8.04 3.83 -37.74
C MET A 634 -6.62 3.83 -37.16
N PHE A 635 -5.88 2.76 -37.40
CA PHE A 635 -4.50 2.61 -36.95
C PHE A 635 -3.56 2.55 -38.15
N LEU A 636 -2.62 3.50 -38.21
CA LEU A 636 -1.52 3.44 -39.15
C LEU A 636 -0.34 2.74 -38.46
N THR A 637 0.27 1.77 -39.15
CA THR A 637 1.56 1.23 -38.71
C THR A 637 2.59 2.34 -38.80
N SER A 638 3.28 2.61 -37.69
CA SER A 638 4.31 3.66 -37.66
C SER A 638 5.42 3.31 -38.64
N SER A 639 5.78 4.26 -39.51
CA SER A 639 6.86 4.10 -40.49
C SER A 639 8.24 3.97 -39.83
N SER A 640 8.37 4.48 -38.59
CA SER A 640 9.62 4.44 -37.81
C SER A 640 9.81 3.13 -37.04
N ASN A 641 8.72 2.45 -36.66
CA ASN A 641 8.79 1.15 -35.99
C ASN A 641 7.49 0.34 -36.22
N PRO A 642 7.55 -0.85 -36.85
CA PRO A 642 6.36 -1.66 -37.14
C PRO A 642 5.65 -2.16 -35.87
N ASN A 643 6.34 -2.10 -34.72
CA ASN A 643 5.78 -2.43 -33.41
C ASN A 643 4.98 -1.29 -32.77
N ASN A 644 4.81 -0.15 -33.43
CA ASN A 644 4.02 0.97 -32.94
C ASN A 644 2.81 1.26 -33.85
N LEU A 645 1.70 1.64 -33.25
CA LEU A 645 0.46 2.00 -33.95
C LEU A 645 0.10 3.45 -33.65
N ILE A 646 -0.12 4.24 -34.69
CA ILE A 646 -0.58 5.62 -34.61
C ILE A 646 -2.10 5.61 -34.74
N PHE A 647 -2.79 6.28 -33.82
CA PHE A 647 -4.24 6.38 -33.87
C PHE A 647 -4.69 7.71 -34.48
N GLU A 648 -5.61 7.65 -35.45
CA GLU A 648 -6.31 8.83 -36.00
C GLU A 648 -7.82 8.73 -35.77
N GLY A 649 -8.39 9.76 -35.17
CA GLY A 649 -9.82 9.77 -34.86
C GLY A 649 -10.18 10.57 -33.62
N GLU A 650 -11.41 10.42 -33.16
CA GLU A 650 -11.86 11.05 -31.92
C GLU A 650 -11.42 10.24 -30.70
N VAL A 651 -10.94 10.95 -29.68
CA VAL A 651 -10.53 10.37 -28.40
C VAL A 651 -11.20 11.08 -27.23
N VAL A 652 -11.64 10.30 -26.25
CA VAL A 652 -12.06 10.78 -24.94
C VAL A 652 -10.83 10.88 -24.05
N VAL A 653 -10.60 12.06 -23.49
CA VAL A 653 -9.49 12.34 -22.58
C VAL A 653 -10.01 12.92 -21.27
N ALA A 654 -9.67 12.28 -20.15
CA ALA A 654 -10.03 12.72 -18.80
C ALA A 654 -8.84 12.52 -17.84
N LYS A 655 -8.83 13.23 -16.70
CA LYS A 655 -7.84 13.05 -15.63
C LYS A 655 -8.54 12.67 -14.33
N ASN A 656 -8.18 11.54 -13.74
CA ASN A 656 -8.74 11.13 -12.46
C ASN A 656 -7.99 11.78 -11.29
N PRO A 657 -8.67 12.15 -10.20
CA PRO A 657 -10.13 12.19 -10.06
C PRO A 657 -10.79 13.30 -10.91
N CYS A 658 -11.98 13.03 -11.45
CA CYS A 658 -12.79 13.99 -12.23
C CYS A 658 -14.24 14.02 -11.75
N LEU A 659 -14.77 15.23 -11.54
CA LEU A 659 -16.10 15.42 -10.94
C LEU A 659 -16.97 16.35 -11.78
N HIS A 660 -16.38 17.33 -12.46
CA HIS A 660 -17.15 18.25 -13.28
C HIS A 660 -17.41 17.61 -14.67
N PRO A 661 -18.63 17.64 -15.21
CA PRO A 661 -18.92 17.04 -16.53
C PRO A 661 -18.05 17.57 -17.68
N GLY A 662 -17.53 18.80 -17.56
CA GLY A 662 -16.57 19.37 -18.50
C GLY A 662 -15.12 18.87 -18.38
N ASP A 663 -14.80 18.02 -17.40
CA ASP A 663 -13.47 17.39 -17.24
C ASP A 663 -13.23 16.27 -18.25
N VAL A 664 -14.31 15.71 -18.82
CA VAL A 664 -14.23 14.75 -19.91
C VAL A 664 -14.24 15.51 -21.23
N ARG A 665 -13.15 15.40 -22.01
CA ARG A 665 -12.99 16.12 -23.27
C ARG A 665 -12.88 15.17 -24.44
N VAL A 666 -13.65 15.44 -25.49
CA VAL A 666 -13.44 14.83 -26.81
C VAL A 666 -12.45 15.69 -27.58
N LEU A 667 -11.33 15.09 -28.00
CA LEU A 667 -10.30 15.69 -28.84
C LEU A 667 -10.09 14.86 -30.10
N LYS A 668 -9.39 15.42 -31.09
CA LYS A 668 -9.04 14.71 -32.33
C LYS A 668 -7.57 14.27 -32.32
N ALA A 669 -7.33 12.97 -32.29
CA ALA A 669 -6.02 12.40 -32.59
C ALA A 669 -5.72 12.54 -34.08
N VAL A 670 -4.51 13.02 -34.41
CA VAL A 670 -4.04 13.22 -35.79
C VAL A 670 -2.62 12.72 -35.93
N ASP A 671 -2.26 12.21 -37.12
CA ASP A 671 -0.89 11.83 -37.41
C ASP A 671 0.01 13.08 -37.58
N VAL A 672 1.17 13.04 -36.93
CA VAL A 672 2.21 14.06 -36.98
C VAL A 672 3.57 13.36 -37.06
N PRO A 673 4.21 13.34 -38.24
CA PRO A 673 5.51 12.68 -38.44
C PRO A 673 6.60 13.14 -37.46
N ALA A 674 6.62 14.43 -37.12
CA ALA A 674 7.57 14.99 -36.16
C ALA A 674 7.44 14.39 -34.74
N LEU A 675 6.29 13.79 -34.40
CA LEU A 675 6.00 13.21 -33.09
C LEU A 675 6.06 11.68 -33.06
N HIS A 676 6.47 11.01 -34.14
CA HIS A 676 6.55 9.54 -34.21
C HIS A 676 7.51 8.90 -33.20
N HIS A 677 8.39 9.68 -32.57
CA HIS A 677 9.25 9.21 -31.47
C HIS A 677 8.52 9.12 -30.11
N MET A 678 7.32 9.71 -30.00
CA MET A 678 6.50 9.70 -28.79
C MET A 678 5.61 8.46 -28.76
N VAL A 679 5.83 7.56 -27.80
CA VAL A 679 5.12 6.27 -27.67
C VAL A 679 4.57 6.16 -26.25
N ASP A 680 3.35 5.65 -26.11
CA ASP A 680 2.67 5.44 -24.81
C ASP A 680 2.54 6.72 -23.96
N CYS A 681 2.43 7.86 -24.66
CA CYS A 681 2.17 9.18 -24.11
C CYS A 681 1.02 9.83 -24.90
N VAL A 682 0.30 10.77 -24.28
CA VAL A 682 -0.61 11.66 -25.00
C VAL A 682 0.04 13.02 -25.15
N VAL A 683 0.26 13.45 -26.40
CA VAL A 683 0.94 14.73 -26.68
C VAL A 683 -0.11 15.81 -26.93
N PHE A 684 -0.04 16.87 -26.13
CA PHE A 684 -0.95 18.02 -26.20
C PHE A 684 -0.34 19.19 -26.99
N PRO A 685 -1.17 19.99 -27.68
CA PRO A 685 -0.74 21.15 -28.42
C PRO A 685 -0.27 22.25 -27.46
N GLN A 686 0.82 22.90 -27.81
CA GLN A 686 1.25 24.15 -27.17
C GLN A 686 0.54 25.40 -27.73
N LYS A 687 -0.41 25.21 -28.66
CA LYS A 687 -1.23 26.27 -29.27
C LYS A 687 -2.65 26.22 -28.72
N GLY A 688 -3.24 27.38 -28.47
CA GLY A 688 -4.67 27.49 -28.23
C GLY A 688 -5.03 28.56 -27.23
N LYS A 689 -6.28 28.47 -26.75
CA LYS A 689 -6.85 29.48 -25.86
C LYS A 689 -6.75 29.11 -24.38
N ARG A 690 -6.47 27.85 -24.07
CA ARG A 690 -6.32 27.25 -22.74
C ARG A 690 -5.63 25.89 -22.92
N PRO A 691 -4.69 25.47 -22.07
CA PRO A 691 -4.07 24.14 -22.15
C PRO A 691 -5.11 23.04 -21.96
N HIS A 692 -5.09 22.02 -22.81
CA HIS A 692 -5.98 20.86 -22.65
C HIS A 692 -5.79 20.13 -21.30
N PRO A 693 -4.57 19.94 -20.77
CA PRO A 693 -4.35 19.50 -19.38
C PRO A 693 -5.23 20.25 -18.37
N ASN A 694 -5.12 21.58 -18.35
CA ASN A 694 -5.84 22.43 -17.42
C ASN A 694 -7.38 22.38 -17.59
N GLU A 695 -7.89 21.97 -18.75
CA GLU A 695 -9.32 21.76 -18.99
C GLU A 695 -9.89 20.53 -18.27
N ARG A 696 -9.04 19.69 -17.68
CA ARG A 696 -9.41 18.43 -17.04
C ARG A 696 -8.95 18.43 -15.61
N SER A 697 -9.87 18.69 -14.67
CA SER A 697 -9.54 18.69 -13.24
C SER A 697 -8.38 19.62 -12.85
N GLY A 698 -8.09 20.67 -13.65
CA GLY A 698 -6.99 21.60 -13.41
C GLY A 698 -5.59 21.00 -13.57
N SER A 699 -5.47 19.89 -14.32
CA SER A 699 -4.24 19.12 -14.50
C SER A 699 -3.11 19.89 -15.20
N ASP A 700 -1.88 19.45 -14.97
CA ASP A 700 -0.64 19.95 -15.58
C ASP A 700 0.13 18.80 -16.28
N LEU A 701 1.41 19.01 -16.59
CA LEU A 701 2.29 18.03 -17.21
C LEU A 701 3.43 17.59 -16.27
N ASP A 702 3.23 17.64 -14.95
CA ASP A 702 4.27 17.31 -13.94
C ASP A 702 4.39 15.81 -13.58
N GLY A 703 3.62 14.98 -14.31
CA GLY A 703 3.55 13.52 -14.17
C GLY A 703 2.13 12.96 -14.21
N ASP A 704 1.12 13.82 -14.37
CA ASP A 704 -0.28 13.44 -14.46
C ASP A 704 -0.53 12.39 -15.55
N GLN A 705 -1.35 11.40 -15.19
CA GLN A 705 -1.79 10.33 -16.08
C GLN A 705 -3.22 10.57 -16.56
N TYR A 706 -3.44 10.38 -17.85
CA TYR A 706 -4.69 10.67 -18.53
C TYR A 706 -5.36 9.38 -18.98
N PHE A 707 -6.65 9.25 -18.69
CA PHE A 707 -7.52 8.29 -19.34
C PHE A 707 -7.67 8.73 -20.80
N VAL A 708 -7.17 7.93 -21.74
CA VAL A 708 -7.29 8.17 -23.18
C VAL A 708 -8.02 6.98 -23.79
N CYS A 709 -9.21 7.20 -24.34
CA CYS A 709 -10.07 6.14 -24.87
C CYS A 709 -10.58 6.50 -26.27
N TRP A 710 -10.46 5.56 -27.19
CA TRP A 710 -10.91 5.68 -28.58
C TRP A 710 -12.02 4.68 -28.91
N ASP A 711 -12.70 4.13 -27.90
CA ASP A 711 -13.87 3.30 -28.11
C ASP A 711 -15.04 4.16 -28.62
N PRO A 712 -15.55 3.93 -29.85
CA PRO A 712 -16.56 4.79 -30.45
C PRO A 712 -17.87 4.81 -29.65
N TYR A 713 -18.16 3.77 -28.85
CA TYR A 713 -19.36 3.71 -28.02
C TYR A 713 -19.22 4.49 -26.71
N LEU A 714 -18.00 4.85 -26.31
CA LEU A 714 -17.71 5.66 -25.12
C LEU A 714 -17.49 7.14 -25.44
N ILE A 715 -17.42 7.52 -26.72
CA ILE A 715 -17.39 8.93 -27.13
C ILE A 715 -18.75 9.57 -26.79
N PRO A 716 -18.79 10.56 -25.88
CA PRO A 716 -20.06 11.15 -25.49
C PRO A 716 -20.61 12.08 -26.58
N PRO A 717 -21.94 12.08 -26.81
CA PRO A 717 -22.57 12.97 -27.80
C PRO A 717 -22.67 14.43 -27.35
N LYS A 718 -22.48 14.71 -26.04
CA LYS A 718 -22.53 16.06 -25.48
C LYS A 718 -21.16 16.50 -25.01
N ASN A 719 -20.86 17.78 -25.20
CA ASN A 719 -19.65 18.42 -24.69
C ASN A 719 -20.03 19.59 -23.78
N ILE A 720 -19.46 19.61 -22.58
CA ILE A 720 -19.70 20.64 -21.56
C ILE A 720 -18.43 21.47 -21.39
N ARG A 721 -18.59 22.79 -21.25
CA ARG A 721 -17.44 23.67 -21.03
C ARG A 721 -16.74 23.29 -19.71
N PRO A 722 -15.40 23.17 -19.70
CA PRO A 722 -14.64 22.93 -18.48
C PRO A 722 -14.90 23.98 -17.41
N MET A 723 -14.81 23.55 -16.15
CA MET A 723 -14.76 24.47 -15.03
C MET A 723 -13.50 25.35 -15.13
N LYS A 724 -13.55 26.54 -14.54
CA LYS A 724 -12.36 27.36 -14.32
C LYS A 724 -11.66 26.85 -13.07
N TYR A 725 -10.43 26.38 -13.23
CA TYR A 725 -9.55 25.94 -12.16
C TYR A 725 -8.64 27.11 -11.80
N ILE A 726 -9.06 27.89 -10.81
CA ILE A 726 -8.30 29.03 -10.29
C ILE A 726 -7.72 28.57 -8.96
N GLY A 727 -6.39 28.58 -8.85
CA GLY A 727 -5.70 28.19 -7.62
C GLY A 727 -6.16 29.06 -6.45
N ALA A 728 -6.24 28.46 -5.26
CA ALA A 728 -6.60 29.20 -4.06
C ALA A 728 -5.54 30.27 -3.77
N GLN A 729 -5.99 31.47 -3.39
CA GLN A 729 -5.08 32.55 -3.03
C GLN A 729 -4.41 32.22 -1.71
N THR A 730 -3.09 32.01 -1.76
CA THR A 730 -2.27 31.77 -0.57
C THR A 730 -1.90 33.10 0.09
N MET A 731 -1.95 33.16 1.42
CA MET A 731 -1.40 34.27 2.18
C MET A 731 0.03 33.91 2.61
N PRO A 732 1.06 34.64 2.14
CA PRO A 732 2.41 34.46 2.64
C PRO A 732 2.53 34.99 4.07
N LEU A 733 3.42 34.39 4.85
CA LEU A 733 3.92 34.90 6.11
C LEU A 733 4.87 36.08 5.85
N ASP A 734 4.99 36.96 6.84
CA ASP A 734 5.96 38.05 6.90
C ASP A 734 7.36 37.61 7.34
N ARG A 735 7.49 36.35 7.80
CA ARG A 735 8.72 35.73 8.30
C ARG A 735 8.93 34.33 7.74
N ASP A 736 10.10 33.76 8.04
CA ASP A 736 10.47 32.38 7.75
C ASP A 736 9.52 31.38 8.41
N VAL A 737 9.29 30.26 7.70
CA VAL A 737 8.52 29.12 8.19
C VAL A 737 9.38 28.33 9.17
N THR A 738 8.81 28.02 10.34
CA THR A 738 9.46 27.20 11.37
C THR A 738 9.04 25.73 11.25
N ILE A 739 9.85 24.81 11.81
CA ILE A 739 9.53 23.38 11.79
C ILE A 739 8.33 23.07 12.68
N GLU A 740 8.14 23.82 13.76
CA GLU A 740 6.98 23.73 14.65
C GLU A 740 5.68 24.02 13.90
N GLU A 741 5.67 25.03 13.02
CA GLU A 741 4.52 25.31 12.15
C GLU A 741 4.26 24.18 11.15
N VAL A 742 5.30 23.52 10.66
CA VAL A 742 5.16 22.35 9.77
C VAL A 742 4.55 21.16 10.52
N GLN A 743 4.93 20.94 11.78
CA GLN A 743 4.36 19.90 12.65
C GLN A 743 2.88 20.17 12.98
N GLU A 744 2.54 21.43 13.30
CA GLU A 744 1.15 21.86 13.49
C GLU A 744 0.34 21.67 12.20
N TYR A 745 0.89 22.11 11.08
CA TYR A 745 0.25 21.98 9.77
C TYR A 745 -0.02 20.52 9.38
N PHE A 746 0.89 19.60 9.70
CA PHE A 746 0.65 18.16 9.50
C PHE A 746 -0.60 17.69 10.25
N THR A 747 -0.74 18.09 11.51
CA THR A 747 -1.88 17.70 12.36
C THR A 747 -3.18 18.35 11.88
N ASP A 748 -3.12 19.63 11.50
CA ASP A 748 -4.23 20.34 10.87
C ASP A 748 -4.67 19.68 9.55
N CYS A 749 -3.73 19.10 8.79
CA CYS A 749 -4.07 18.40 7.57
C CYS A 749 -4.94 17.17 7.81
N ILE A 750 -4.67 16.41 8.87
CA ILE A 750 -5.48 15.25 9.27
C ILE A 750 -6.89 15.70 9.67
N VAL A 751 -7.00 16.82 10.40
CA VAL A 751 -8.29 17.42 10.79
C VAL A 751 -9.08 17.87 9.56
N ASN A 752 -8.41 18.41 8.55
CA ASN A 752 -9.05 19.05 7.39
C ASN A 752 -9.08 18.17 6.13
N ASP A 753 -8.76 16.87 6.23
CA ASP A 753 -8.86 15.92 5.12
C ASP A 753 -10.32 15.63 4.72
N ASN A 754 -10.85 16.54 3.89
CA ASN A 754 -12.23 16.51 3.40
C ASN A 754 -12.35 15.86 2.02
N LEU A 755 -11.25 15.46 1.38
CA LEU A 755 -11.24 15.02 -0.03
C LEU A 755 -12.15 13.81 -0.24
N GLY A 756 -11.97 12.75 0.56
CA GLY A 756 -12.79 11.54 0.47
C GLY A 756 -14.26 11.77 0.84
N ILE A 757 -14.56 12.74 1.72
CA ILE A 757 -15.94 13.11 2.07
C ILE A 757 -16.61 13.79 0.88
N ILE A 758 -15.91 14.71 0.21
CA ILE A 758 -16.40 15.41 -0.98
C ILE A 758 -16.64 14.42 -2.13
N ASP A 759 -15.72 13.49 -2.38
CA ASP A 759 -15.86 12.46 -3.42
C ASP A 759 -17.06 11.54 -3.20
N ASN A 760 -17.25 11.07 -1.96
CA ASN A 760 -18.40 10.26 -1.59
C ASN A 760 -19.70 11.05 -1.73
N ALA A 761 -19.72 12.30 -1.25
CA ALA A 761 -20.89 13.16 -1.39
C ALA A 761 -21.24 13.41 -2.86
N HIS A 762 -20.24 13.68 -3.70
CA HIS A 762 -20.44 13.88 -5.13
C HIS A 762 -21.03 12.63 -5.78
N THR A 763 -20.49 11.45 -5.45
CA THR A 763 -21.00 10.15 -5.95
C THR A 763 -22.47 9.96 -5.59
N VAL A 764 -22.86 10.23 -4.34
CA VAL A 764 -24.26 10.08 -3.91
C VAL A 764 -25.19 11.09 -4.59
N PHE A 765 -24.82 12.37 -4.61
CA PHE A 765 -25.69 13.38 -5.24
C PHE A 765 -25.78 13.19 -6.75
N ALA A 766 -24.69 12.77 -7.42
CA ALA A 766 -24.73 12.50 -8.85
C ALA A 766 -25.64 11.29 -9.17
N ASP A 767 -25.73 10.32 -8.27
CA ASP A 767 -26.64 9.18 -8.40
C ASP A 767 -28.11 9.58 -8.17
N ARG A 768 -28.37 10.30 -7.06
CA ARG A 768 -29.71 10.64 -6.56
C ARG A 768 -30.40 11.78 -7.33
N GLU A 769 -29.68 12.85 -7.64
CA GLU A 769 -30.28 14.08 -8.15
C GLU A 769 -30.78 13.91 -9.59
N ARG A 770 -31.83 14.66 -9.96
CA ARG A 770 -32.44 14.60 -11.31
C ARG A 770 -31.43 14.94 -12.41
N HIS A 771 -30.65 16.00 -12.20
CA HIS A 771 -29.62 16.49 -13.12
C HIS A 771 -28.26 15.82 -12.92
N ARG A 772 -28.16 14.82 -12.02
CA ARG A 772 -26.97 14.00 -11.79
C ARG A 772 -25.73 14.88 -11.51
N ALA A 773 -24.59 14.62 -12.17
CA ALA A 773 -23.36 15.41 -12.02
C ALA A 773 -23.47 16.89 -12.46
N MET A 774 -24.54 17.28 -13.17
CA MET A 774 -24.85 18.69 -13.50
C MET A 774 -25.70 19.38 -12.43
N SER A 775 -26.07 18.70 -11.34
CA SER A 775 -26.82 19.33 -10.25
C SER A 775 -25.96 20.38 -9.54
N ASP A 776 -26.61 21.43 -9.00
CA ASP A 776 -25.89 22.50 -8.28
C ASP A 776 -25.05 21.97 -7.12
N LYS A 777 -25.51 20.90 -6.46
CA LYS A 777 -24.76 20.23 -5.40
C LYS A 777 -23.46 19.61 -5.94
N CYS A 778 -23.54 18.86 -7.04
CA CYS A 778 -22.36 18.25 -7.67
C CYS A 778 -21.38 19.30 -8.19
N ILE A 779 -21.85 20.38 -8.82
CA ILE A 779 -20.98 21.46 -9.32
C ILE A 779 -20.27 22.18 -8.16
N LYS A 780 -20.96 22.43 -7.04
CA LYS A 780 -20.34 22.99 -5.83
C LYS A 780 -19.32 22.03 -5.23
N LEU A 781 -19.62 20.72 -5.18
CA LEU A 781 -18.69 19.70 -4.71
C LEU A 781 -17.46 19.59 -5.61
N ALA A 782 -17.59 19.70 -6.93
CA ALA A 782 -16.45 19.72 -7.85
C ALA A 782 -15.52 20.92 -7.59
N LYS A 783 -16.07 22.10 -7.26
CA LYS A 783 -15.27 23.27 -6.85
C LYS A 783 -14.55 23.03 -5.52
N LEU A 784 -15.25 22.50 -4.52
CA LEU A 784 -14.67 22.17 -3.22
C LEU A 784 -13.58 21.09 -3.34
N HIS A 785 -13.79 20.11 -4.22
CA HIS A 785 -12.81 19.07 -4.50
C HIS A 785 -11.52 19.68 -5.06
N SER A 786 -11.60 20.62 -6.01
CA SER A 786 -10.42 21.32 -6.53
C SER A 786 -9.64 22.03 -5.42
N ILE A 787 -10.33 22.67 -4.47
CA ILE A 787 -9.68 23.31 -3.32
C ILE A 787 -9.05 22.26 -2.40
N ALA A 788 -9.73 21.14 -2.14
CA ALA A 788 -9.25 20.07 -1.27
C ALA A 788 -8.00 19.35 -1.83
N VAL A 789 -7.90 19.18 -3.15
CA VAL A 789 -6.71 18.60 -3.81
C VAL A 789 -5.47 19.48 -3.62
N ASP A 790 -5.66 20.80 -3.67
CA ASP A 790 -4.57 21.76 -3.53
C ASP A 790 -4.28 22.14 -2.07
N TYR A 791 -5.13 21.71 -1.12
CA TYR A 791 -4.96 22.01 0.30
C TYR A 791 -3.55 21.67 0.81
N PRO A 792 -2.97 20.47 0.55
CA PRO A 792 -1.60 20.13 0.97
C PRO A 792 -0.51 21.13 0.55
N LYS A 793 -0.72 21.89 -0.54
CA LYS A 793 0.24 22.84 -1.09
C LYS A 793 -0.14 24.31 -0.88
N SER A 794 -1.40 24.58 -0.56
CA SER A 794 -1.96 25.94 -0.44
C SER A 794 -2.31 26.34 0.99
N GLY A 795 -2.61 25.36 1.85
CA GLY A 795 -3.11 25.58 3.21
C GLY A 795 -4.57 26.04 3.27
N VAL A 796 -5.28 26.11 2.13
CA VAL A 796 -6.68 26.58 2.09
C VAL A 796 -7.67 25.43 2.26
N VAL A 797 -8.39 25.43 3.38
CA VAL A 797 -9.34 24.37 3.73
C VAL A 797 -10.62 24.44 2.89
N ALA A 798 -10.99 23.31 2.27
CA ALA A 798 -12.29 23.14 1.63
C ALA A 798 -13.39 22.89 2.68
N LYS A 799 -14.14 23.94 3.05
CA LYS A 799 -15.26 23.83 4.01
C LYS A 799 -16.52 23.31 3.32
N ILE A 800 -17.02 22.15 3.77
CA ILE A 800 -18.25 21.54 3.23
C ILE A 800 -19.48 22.14 3.93
N PRO A 801 -20.40 22.80 3.21
CA PRO A 801 -21.66 23.30 3.77
C PRO A 801 -22.56 22.18 4.32
N PRO A 802 -23.36 22.42 5.38
CA PRO A 802 -24.25 21.42 5.99
C PRO A 802 -25.18 20.70 5.00
N TYR A 803 -25.77 21.41 4.03
CA TYR A 803 -26.67 20.83 3.02
C TYR A 803 -25.98 19.90 1.99
N LEU A 804 -24.65 19.87 1.95
CA LEU A 804 -23.86 18.95 1.13
C LEU A 804 -23.41 17.70 1.91
N HIS A 805 -23.85 17.53 3.15
CA HIS A 805 -23.62 16.31 3.91
C HIS A 805 -24.65 15.24 3.55
N VAL A 806 -24.17 14.05 3.23
CA VAL A 806 -24.99 12.89 2.88
C VAL A 806 -25.45 12.17 4.15
N ARG A 807 -26.73 11.76 4.17
CA ARG A 807 -27.34 10.99 5.27
C ARG A 807 -27.68 9.53 4.91
N GLU A 808 -27.85 9.26 3.63
CA GLU A 808 -28.26 7.95 3.12
C GLU A 808 -27.48 7.70 1.82
N TYR A 809 -26.98 6.48 1.63
CA TYR A 809 -26.01 6.12 0.58
C TYR A 809 -26.61 5.12 -0.42
N PRO A 810 -26.14 5.10 -1.68
CA PRO A 810 -26.59 4.09 -2.65
C PRO A 810 -26.06 2.70 -2.29
N ASP A 811 -26.82 1.66 -2.65
CA ASP A 811 -26.55 0.24 -2.38
C ASP A 811 -25.14 -0.23 -2.82
N PHE A 812 -24.64 0.29 -3.94
CA PHE A 812 -23.30 -0.07 -4.45
C PHE A 812 -22.13 0.45 -3.62
N MET A 813 -22.36 1.34 -2.63
CA MET A 813 -21.31 1.81 -1.72
C MET A 813 -21.10 0.92 -0.50
N GLU A 814 -21.98 -0.06 -0.27
CA GLU A 814 -21.88 -1.08 0.80
C GLU A 814 -21.46 -0.48 2.16
N LYS A 815 -22.28 0.47 2.67
CA LYS A 815 -22.09 1.10 3.99
C LYS A 815 -22.99 0.42 5.03
N PRO A 816 -22.53 -0.62 5.76
CA PRO A 816 -23.39 -1.40 6.66
C PRO A 816 -23.93 -0.56 7.83
N ASP A 817 -23.18 0.45 8.26
CA ASP A 817 -23.51 1.33 9.39
C ASP A 817 -24.35 2.56 9.01
N LYS A 818 -24.84 2.64 7.76
CA LYS A 818 -25.59 3.79 7.25
C LYS A 818 -26.87 3.37 6.55
N PRO A 819 -27.93 4.21 6.58
CA PRO A 819 -29.10 4.01 5.73
C PRO A 819 -28.70 3.92 4.25
N THR A 820 -29.29 2.96 3.53
CA THR A 820 -29.00 2.76 2.10
C THR A 820 -30.26 2.73 1.23
N TYR A 821 -30.13 3.15 -0.02
CA TYR A 821 -31.18 3.08 -1.04
C TYR A 821 -30.70 2.33 -2.29
N LYS A 822 -31.61 1.65 -2.98
CA LYS A 822 -31.30 0.97 -4.25
C LYS A 822 -31.11 1.98 -5.38
N SER A 823 -29.88 2.14 -5.89
CA SER A 823 -29.60 3.05 -7.01
C SER A 823 -30.30 2.58 -8.29
N LYS A 824 -30.95 3.51 -8.99
CA LYS A 824 -31.57 3.27 -10.30
C LYS A 824 -30.62 3.60 -11.47
N ARG A 825 -29.40 4.08 -11.19
CA ARG A 825 -28.42 4.48 -12.20
C ARG A 825 -27.53 3.32 -12.63
N VAL A 826 -26.71 3.56 -13.65
CA VAL A 826 -25.86 2.55 -14.27
C VAL A 826 -24.92 1.89 -13.26
N ILE A 827 -24.30 2.63 -12.33
CA ILE A 827 -23.39 2.06 -11.33
C ILE A 827 -24.11 1.05 -10.43
N GLY A 828 -25.33 1.37 -9.97
CA GLY A 828 -26.14 0.41 -9.22
C GLY A 828 -26.47 -0.84 -10.01
N LYS A 829 -26.78 -0.70 -11.32
CA LYS A 829 -27.04 -1.85 -12.21
C LYS A 829 -25.80 -2.74 -12.36
N LEU A 830 -24.66 -2.13 -12.64
CA LEU A 830 -23.36 -2.80 -12.78
C LEU A 830 -22.98 -3.56 -11.50
N PHE A 831 -23.11 -2.91 -10.34
CA PHE A 831 -22.85 -3.53 -9.04
C PHE A 831 -23.70 -4.78 -8.82
N ARG A 832 -25.02 -4.69 -9.03
CA ARG A 832 -25.94 -5.83 -8.81
C ARG A 832 -25.70 -6.98 -9.80
N ALA A 833 -25.22 -6.70 -11.00
CA ALA A 833 -24.89 -7.72 -11.99
C ALA A 833 -23.72 -8.62 -11.56
N VAL A 834 -22.76 -8.09 -10.77
CA VAL A 834 -21.58 -8.87 -10.32
C VAL A 834 -21.63 -9.27 -8.84
N LYS A 835 -22.51 -8.67 -8.04
CA LYS A 835 -22.59 -8.89 -6.58
C LYS A 835 -22.63 -10.38 -6.22
N ASN A 836 -23.50 -11.14 -6.87
CA ASN A 836 -23.67 -12.57 -6.59
C ASN A 836 -22.54 -13.44 -7.19
N ILE A 837 -21.88 -13.00 -8.26
CA ILE A 837 -20.75 -13.72 -8.85
C ILE A 837 -19.57 -13.69 -7.86
N THR A 838 -19.36 -12.55 -7.19
CA THR A 838 -18.26 -12.40 -6.21
C THR A 838 -18.48 -13.15 -4.90
N SER A 839 -19.72 -13.49 -4.53
CA SER A 839 -19.98 -14.30 -3.33
C SER A 839 -19.74 -15.81 -3.53
N HIS A 840 -19.54 -16.24 -4.78
CA HIS A 840 -19.29 -17.63 -5.16
C HIS A 840 -17.87 -17.87 -5.70
N THR A 841 -16.91 -16.97 -5.43
CA THR A 841 -15.50 -17.33 -5.63
C THR A 841 -15.15 -18.44 -4.66
N SER A 842 -15.21 -19.69 -5.15
CA SER A 842 -14.91 -20.89 -4.39
C SER A 842 -13.57 -20.76 -3.68
N PRO A 843 -13.41 -21.39 -2.50
CA PRO A 843 -12.11 -21.54 -1.88
C PRO A 843 -11.12 -22.07 -2.90
N MET A 844 -9.90 -21.53 -2.93
CA MET A 844 -8.80 -22.16 -3.65
C MET A 844 -8.73 -23.62 -3.24
N ASN A 845 -8.75 -24.55 -4.19
CA ASN A 845 -8.48 -25.94 -3.86
C ASN A 845 -7.06 -25.99 -3.29
N SER A 846 -6.91 -26.48 -2.06
CA SER A 846 -5.58 -26.66 -1.48
C SER A 846 -4.79 -27.67 -2.30
N PHE A 847 -3.50 -27.40 -2.50
CA PHE A 847 -2.59 -28.38 -3.08
C PHE A 847 -2.34 -29.47 -2.04
N THR A 848 -3.11 -30.56 -2.08
CA THR A 848 -2.95 -31.71 -1.17
C THR A 848 -1.92 -32.71 -1.69
N SER A 849 -1.54 -33.70 -0.87
CA SER A 849 -0.67 -34.79 -1.31
C SER A 849 -1.27 -35.59 -2.49
N GLU A 850 -2.59 -35.75 -2.53
CA GLU A 850 -3.29 -36.42 -3.64
C GLU A 850 -3.19 -35.59 -4.93
N VAL A 851 -3.37 -34.27 -4.84
CA VAL A 851 -3.18 -33.37 -5.98
C VAL A 851 -1.74 -33.45 -6.46
N ALA A 852 -0.76 -33.43 -5.55
CA ALA A 852 0.66 -33.58 -5.89
C ALA A 852 0.94 -34.89 -6.65
N LYS A 853 0.33 -36.02 -6.27
CA LYS A 853 0.44 -37.29 -7.01
C LYS A 853 -0.16 -37.23 -8.40
N GLN A 854 -1.28 -36.53 -8.57
CA GLN A 854 -2.01 -36.45 -9.83
C GLN A 854 -1.39 -35.47 -10.83
N THR A 855 -0.77 -34.39 -10.33
CA THR A 855 -0.28 -33.29 -11.17
C THR A 855 1.24 -33.26 -11.33
N TYR A 856 1.98 -34.19 -10.71
CA TYR A 856 3.43 -34.28 -10.91
C TYR A 856 3.72 -34.61 -12.38
N ASP A 857 4.57 -33.81 -13.02
CA ASP A 857 4.94 -33.93 -14.42
C ASP A 857 6.28 -34.67 -14.58
N PRO A 858 6.29 -35.94 -15.02
CA PRO A 858 7.53 -36.71 -15.18
C PRO A 858 8.47 -36.13 -16.24
N ASP A 859 7.96 -35.32 -17.18
CA ASP A 859 8.80 -34.66 -18.20
C ASP A 859 9.80 -33.67 -17.58
N MET A 860 9.52 -33.21 -16.36
CA MET A 860 10.41 -32.34 -15.62
C MET A 860 11.65 -33.06 -15.09
N GLU A 861 11.71 -34.39 -15.15
CA GLU A 861 12.89 -35.16 -14.73
C GLU A 861 13.97 -35.17 -15.82
N VAL A 862 15.14 -34.62 -15.44
CA VAL A 862 16.34 -34.53 -16.28
C VAL A 862 17.44 -35.36 -15.65
N ASP A 863 18.21 -36.12 -16.44
CA ASP A 863 19.30 -36.95 -15.93
C ASP A 863 20.27 -36.15 -15.03
N GLY A 864 20.65 -36.75 -13.90
CA GLY A 864 21.50 -36.11 -12.89
C GLY A 864 20.77 -35.23 -11.87
N PHE A 865 19.45 -35.02 -11.96
CA PHE A 865 18.73 -34.17 -10.99
C PHE A 865 18.83 -34.66 -9.54
N LYS A 866 18.95 -35.98 -9.34
CA LYS A 866 19.03 -36.62 -8.01
C LYS A 866 20.21 -36.13 -7.20
N ASP A 867 21.32 -35.77 -7.86
CA ASP A 867 22.53 -35.27 -7.20
C ASP A 867 22.31 -33.90 -6.53
N TYR A 868 21.28 -33.17 -6.96
CA TYR A 868 20.96 -31.82 -6.48
C TYR A 868 19.73 -31.76 -5.56
N ILE A 869 19.09 -32.90 -5.26
CA ILE A 869 17.88 -32.94 -4.42
C ILE A 869 18.13 -32.37 -3.01
N SER A 870 19.28 -32.69 -2.40
CA SER A 870 19.61 -32.21 -1.05
C SER A 870 19.70 -30.69 -1.00
N ASP A 871 20.40 -30.08 -1.97
CA ASP A 871 20.54 -28.64 -2.07
C ASP A 871 19.21 -27.97 -2.42
N ALA A 872 18.46 -28.54 -3.37
CA ALA A 872 17.14 -28.06 -3.74
C ALA A 872 16.17 -28.06 -2.55
N PHE A 873 16.18 -29.12 -1.73
CA PHE A 873 15.38 -29.20 -0.51
C PHE A 873 15.76 -28.07 0.46
N ASN A 874 17.05 -27.86 0.69
CA ASN A 874 17.55 -26.82 1.59
C ASN A 874 17.16 -25.41 1.11
N TYR A 875 17.28 -25.11 -0.18
CA TYR A 875 16.89 -23.82 -0.75
C TYR A 875 15.37 -23.61 -0.76
N LYS A 876 14.58 -24.67 -1.01
CA LYS A 876 13.13 -24.60 -0.89
C LYS A 876 12.71 -24.30 0.54
N SER A 877 13.29 -24.97 1.53
CA SER A 877 13.01 -24.67 2.95
C SER A 877 13.31 -23.21 3.29
N GLU A 878 14.38 -22.63 2.72
CA GLU A 878 14.72 -21.22 2.93
C GLU A 878 13.72 -20.27 2.28
N TYR A 879 13.36 -20.55 1.02
CA TYR A 879 12.41 -19.76 0.27
C TYR A 879 11.04 -19.76 0.95
N ASP A 880 10.55 -20.93 1.33
CA ASP A 880 9.25 -21.10 1.98
C ASP A 880 9.19 -20.40 3.34
N TYR A 881 10.28 -20.46 4.11
CA TYR A 881 10.40 -19.75 5.38
C TYR A 881 10.30 -18.23 5.16
N LYS A 882 11.12 -17.68 4.26
CA LYS A 882 11.12 -16.23 3.96
C LYS A 882 9.80 -15.75 3.36
N LEU A 883 9.19 -16.51 2.44
CA LEU A 883 7.90 -16.17 1.85
C LEU A 883 6.77 -16.25 2.88
N GLY A 884 6.78 -17.28 3.72
CA GLY A 884 5.84 -17.43 4.83
C GLY A 884 5.93 -16.27 5.83
N ASN A 885 7.15 -15.81 6.16
CA ASN A 885 7.33 -14.66 7.03
C ASN A 885 6.75 -13.37 6.40
N LEU A 886 6.84 -13.21 5.08
CA LEU A 886 6.17 -12.09 4.39
C LEU A 886 4.63 -12.22 4.46
N LEU A 887 4.09 -13.41 4.22
CA LEU A 887 2.64 -13.65 4.30
C LEU A 887 2.11 -13.34 5.71
N ASP A 888 2.77 -13.85 6.74
CA ASP A 888 2.39 -13.63 8.13
C ASP A 888 2.56 -12.16 8.54
N TYR A 889 3.67 -11.54 8.16
CA TYR A 889 3.93 -10.14 8.45
C TYR A 889 2.85 -9.24 7.87
N TYR A 890 2.49 -9.38 6.58
CA TYR A 890 1.47 -8.55 5.93
C TYR A 890 0.02 -9.03 6.20
N GLY A 891 -0.14 -10.20 6.84
CA GLY A 891 -1.41 -10.88 7.03
C GLY A 891 -2.14 -11.14 5.71
N ILE A 892 -1.42 -11.71 4.74
CA ILE A 892 -1.95 -12.15 3.44
C ILE A 892 -2.18 -13.66 3.50
N GLU A 893 -3.36 -14.10 3.09
CA GLU A 893 -3.78 -15.49 3.29
C GLU A 893 -3.10 -16.50 2.35
N THR A 894 -2.79 -16.10 1.11
CA THR A 894 -2.33 -17.05 0.07
C THR A 894 -1.09 -16.59 -0.69
N GLU A 895 -0.29 -17.58 -1.10
CA GLU A 895 0.89 -17.40 -1.96
C GLU A 895 0.54 -16.66 -3.27
N ALA A 896 -0.60 -16.99 -3.90
CA ALA A 896 -0.96 -16.34 -5.15
C ALA A 896 -1.29 -14.86 -4.98
N GLU A 897 -1.89 -14.44 -3.85
CA GLU A 897 -2.20 -13.05 -3.58
C GLU A 897 -0.93 -12.19 -3.45
N ILE A 898 0.05 -12.67 -2.67
CA ILE A 898 1.29 -11.92 -2.44
C ILE A 898 2.16 -11.86 -3.71
N LEU A 899 2.26 -12.95 -4.48
CA LEU A 899 3.07 -12.99 -5.70
C LEU A 899 2.48 -12.17 -6.85
N SER A 900 1.15 -12.16 -6.95
CA SER A 900 0.45 -11.43 -8.01
C SER A 900 0.24 -9.95 -7.69
N GLY A 901 0.38 -9.53 -6.43
CA GLY A 901 -0.06 -8.22 -5.93
C GLY A 901 -1.59 -8.03 -5.97
N ASN A 902 -2.36 -9.10 -6.16
CA ASN A 902 -3.82 -9.08 -6.26
C ASN A 902 -4.50 -9.50 -4.95
N ILE A 903 -4.08 -8.85 -3.86
CA ILE A 903 -4.56 -9.13 -2.50
C ILE A 903 -6.08 -8.94 -2.41
N LEU A 904 -6.80 -9.96 -1.99
CA LEU A 904 -8.27 -9.96 -1.91
C LEU A 904 -8.72 -9.35 -0.58
N ASN A 905 -8.13 -9.82 0.51
CA ASN A 905 -8.27 -9.30 1.86
C ASN A 905 -6.88 -8.96 2.41
N THR A 906 -6.69 -7.74 2.88
CA THR A 906 -5.53 -7.40 3.71
C THR A 906 -5.93 -7.50 5.17
N SER A 907 -5.02 -7.95 6.04
CA SER A 907 -5.18 -7.74 7.48
C SER A 907 -5.37 -6.25 7.80
N LYS A 908 -6.05 -5.93 8.90
CA LYS A 908 -6.29 -4.54 9.32
C LYS A 908 -4.99 -3.75 9.55
N SER A 909 -3.91 -4.44 9.90
CA SER A 909 -2.59 -3.86 10.17
C SER A 909 -1.91 -3.26 8.94
N PHE A 910 -2.34 -3.66 7.73
CA PHE A 910 -1.74 -3.24 6.47
C PHE A 910 -2.78 -2.64 5.52
N ASP A 911 -2.44 -1.48 4.97
CA ASP A 911 -3.28 -0.80 4.00
C ASP A 911 -2.84 -1.22 2.59
N ARG A 912 -3.72 -1.95 1.88
CA ARG A 912 -3.50 -2.39 0.50
C ARG A 912 -3.00 -1.28 -0.43
N ARG A 913 -3.35 -0.01 -0.20
CA ARG A 913 -2.84 1.10 -1.04
C ARG A 913 -1.45 1.57 -0.65
N ARG A 914 -1.09 1.48 0.63
CA ARG A 914 0.19 1.97 1.17
C ARG A 914 1.30 0.94 1.04
N ASP A 915 1.00 -0.30 1.35
CA ASP A 915 2.03 -1.32 1.58
C ASP A 915 2.27 -2.22 0.35
N MET A 916 1.44 -2.11 -0.71
CA MET A 916 1.55 -2.93 -1.93
C MET A 916 2.89 -2.75 -2.66
N GLU A 917 3.45 -1.54 -2.70
CA GLU A 917 4.77 -1.33 -3.31
C GLU A 917 5.86 -2.05 -2.52
N ALA A 918 5.85 -1.92 -1.19
CA ALA A 918 6.79 -2.62 -0.30
C ALA A 918 6.69 -4.14 -0.45
N ILE A 919 5.46 -4.69 -0.51
CA ILE A 919 5.20 -6.11 -0.74
C ILE A 919 5.80 -6.56 -2.08
N ASN A 920 5.52 -5.82 -3.18
CA ASN A 920 6.06 -6.15 -4.49
C ASN A 920 7.59 -6.13 -4.52
N TYR A 921 8.22 -5.17 -3.83
CA TYR A 921 9.68 -5.12 -3.74
C TYR A 921 10.26 -6.27 -2.91
N ALA A 922 9.66 -6.61 -1.77
CA ALA A 922 10.10 -7.73 -0.94
C ALA A 922 9.98 -9.07 -1.69
N VAL A 923 8.88 -9.31 -2.39
CA VAL A 923 8.68 -10.51 -3.22
C VAL A 923 9.68 -10.55 -4.38
N MET A 924 9.93 -9.43 -5.04
CA MET A 924 10.91 -9.35 -6.12
C MET A 924 12.32 -9.66 -5.62
N ALA A 925 12.73 -9.06 -4.49
CA ALA A 925 14.01 -9.30 -3.85
C ALA A 925 14.18 -10.78 -3.45
N LEU A 926 13.15 -11.41 -2.86
CA LEU A 926 13.20 -12.83 -2.50
C LEU A 926 13.39 -13.74 -3.73
N ARG A 927 12.70 -13.43 -4.83
CA ARG A 927 12.86 -14.20 -6.08
C ARG A 927 14.24 -14.01 -6.71
N ASN A 928 14.79 -12.79 -6.63
CA ASN A 928 16.14 -12.52 -7.10
C ASN A 928 17.19 -13.21 -6.22
N GLU A 929 17.02 -13.19 -4.90
CA GLU A 929 17.85 -13.94 -3.96
C GLU A 929 17.84 -15.44 -4.29
N ALA A 930 16.65 -16.03 -4.50
CA ALA A 930 16.54 -17.41 -4.94
C ALA A 930 17.29 -17.69 -6.26
N ARG A 931 17.22 -16.79 -7.24
CA ARG A 931 18.01 -16.91 -8.48
C ARG A 931 19.51 -16.89 -8.21
N THR A 932 19.99 -16.11 -7.23
CA THR A 932 21.41 -16.14 -6.85
C THR A 932 21.81 -17.49 -6.28
N TRP A 933 20.96 -18.12 -5.45
CA TRP A 933 21.21 -19.46 -4.91
C TRP A 933 21.33 -20.51 -6.01
N PHE A 934 20.46 -20.43 -7.02
CA PHE A 934 20.50 -21.32 -8.18
C PHE A 934 21.83 -21.22 -8.96
N ASN A 935 22.32 -19.99 -9.12
CA ASN A 935 23.56 -19.69 -9.85
C ASN A 935 24.84 -19.99 -9.05
N LYS A 936 24.75 -20.27 -7.74
CA LYS A 936 25.93 -20.66 -6.94
C LYS A 936 26.56 -21.94 -7.49
N GLY A 937 27.88 -21.90 -7.72
CA GLY A 937 28.65 -23.01 -8.28
C GLY A 937 28.48 -23.20 -9.80
N SER A 938 27.84 -22.27 -10.50
CA SER A 938 27.76 -22.24 -11.96
C SER A 938 28.66 -21.12 -12.48
N GLU A 939 29.97 -21.35 -12.54
CA GLU A 939 30.90 -20.41 -13.19
C GLU A 939 30.57 -20.30 -14.70
N SER A 940 30.87 -19.13 -15.26
CA SER A 940 30.71 -18.80 -16.68
C SER A 940 31.42 -19.82 -17.57
N GLY A 941 30.67 -20.84 -18.00
CA GLY A 941 31.16 -22.01 -18.73
C GLY A 941 30.50 -23.35 -18.34
N SER A 942 29.59 -23.40 -17.35
CA SER A 942 28.98 -24.66 -16.87
C SER A 942 28.24 -25.44 -17.97
N ASN A 943 28.46 -26.76 -18.02
CA ASN A 943 27.76 -27.71 -18.89
C ASN A 943 26.23 -27.53 -18.79
N THR A 944 25.55 -27.32 -19.92
CA THR A 944 24.10 -27.01 -19.99
C THR A 944 23.24 -28.00 -19.20
N ASP A 945 23.67 -29.25 -19.17
CA ASP A 945 22.97 -30.36 -18.50
C ASP A 945 22.89 -30.18 -16.98
N ILE A 946 23.92 -29.60 -16.34
CA ILE A 946 23.94 -29.33 -14.90
C ILE A 946 22.85 -28.33 -14.51
N VAL A 947 22.66 -27.30 -15.34
CA VAL A 947 21.67 -26.25 -15.08
C VAL A 947 20.25 -26.82 -15.13
N TYR A 948 19.96 -27.71 -16.09
CA TYR A 948 18.66 -28.35 -16.20
C TYR A 948 18.44 -29.39 -15.10
N ALA A 949 19.46 -30.17 -14.72
CA ALA A 949 19.40 -31.09 -13.58
C ALA A 949 19.07 -30.36 -12.26
N LYS A 950 19.70 -29.20 -12.00
CA LYS A 950 19.38 -28.34 -10.85
C LYS A 950 17.91 -27.85 -10.89
N ALA A 951 17.44 -27.36 -12.04
CA ALA A 951 16.06 -26.86 -12.17
C ALA A 951 15.04 -27.99 -12.01
N SER A 952 15.34 -29.17 -12.56
CA SER A 952 14.57 -30.40 -12.37
C SER A 952 14.48 -30.79 -10.89
N ALA A 953 15.59 -30.73 -10.14
CA ALA A 953 15.59 -30.98 -8.71
C ALA A 953 14.71 -29.99 -7.93
N TRP A 954 14.73 -28.70 -8.30
CA TRP A 954 13.87 -27.66 -7.70
C TRP A 954 12.39 -27.94 -7.95
N TYR A 955 12.02 -28.36 -9.17
CA TYR A 955 10.67 -28.81 -9.48
C TYR A 955 10.30 -30.05 -8.65
N HIS A 956 11.17 -31.06 -8.62
CA HIS A 956 10.93 -32.33 -7.94
C HIS A 956 10.64 -32.15 -6.45
N VAL A 957 11.49 -31.43 -5.71
CA VAL A 957 11.28 -31.20 -4.26
C VAL A 957 10.03 -30.35 -3.98
N THR A 958 9.52 -29.63 -4.97
CA THR A 958 8.32 -28.81 -4.83
C THR A 958 7.04 -29.57 -5.14
N TYR A 959 7.02 -30.35 -6.23
CA TYR A 959 5.80 -30.96 -6.76
C TYR A 959 5.65 -32.45 -6.41
N HIS A 960 6.74 -33.16 -6.13
CA HIS A 960 6.66 -34.60 -5.88
C HIS A 960 6.02 -34.87 -4.52
N TYR A 961 4.99 -35.73 -4.50
CA TYR A 961 4.16 -36.01 -3.32
C TYR A 961 4.95 -36.45 -2.07
N SER A 962 6.14 -37.05 -2.26
CA SER A 962 6.97 -37.46 -1.12
C SER A 962 7.49 -36.28 -0.31
N TYR A 963 7.58 -35.09 -0.89
CA TYR A 963 8.06 -33.86 -0.24
C TYR A 963 6.92 -32.96 0.26
N TRP A 964 5.67 -33.32 -0.04
CA TRP A 964 4.51 -32.57 0.44
C TRP A 964 4.46 -32.53 1.97
N GLY A 965 4.33 -31.33 2.53
CA GLY A 965 4.26 -31.12 3.99
C GLY A 965 5.58 -31.25 4.74
N ARG A 966 6.74 -31.30 4.04
CA ARG A 966 8.09 -31.34 4.66
C ARG A 966 8.74 -29.97 4.88
N TYR A 967 7.99 -28.90 4.66
CA TYR A 967 8.46 -27.51 4.75
C TYR A 967 7.64 -26.78 5.81
N ASN A 968 8.17 -25.69 6.38
CA ASN A 968 7.50 -24.90 7.41
C ASN A 968 7.03 -25.75 8.62
N GLU A 969 7.83 -26.73 9.03
CA GLU A 969 7.49 -27.63 10.14
C GLU A 969 7.15 -26.82 11.41
N GLY A 970 5.95 -27.05 11.96
CA GLY A 970 5.47 -26.36 13.17
C GLY A 970 4.83 -24.98 12.96
N MET A 971 4.77 -24.46 11.73
CA MET A 971 4.27 -23.10 11.45
C MET A 971 2.84 -23.02 10.91
N ASP A 972 2.15 -24.15 10.71
CA ASP A 972 0.75 -24.20 10.20
C ASP A 972 0.53 -23.45 8.87
N ARG A 973 1.56 -23.45 8.02
CA ARG A 973 1.55 -22.80 6.69
C ARG A 973 1.20 -23.79 5.59
N ALA A 974 0.64 -23.29 4.50
CA ALA A 974 0.38 -24.08 3.29
C ALA A 974 1.67 -24.54 2.59
N HIS A 975 1.56 -25.54 1.71
CA HIS A 975 2.66 -25.98 0.83
C HIS A 975 2.80 -25.02 -0.37
N PHE A 976 3.91 -24.28 -0.42
CA PHE A 976 4.14 -23.25 -1.45
C PHE A 976 4.73 -23.83 -2.75
N LEU A 977 4.30 -23.28 -3.89
CA LEU A 977 4.61 -23.77 -5.23
C LEU A 977 5.49 -22.84 -6.08
N SER A 978 5.73 -21.59 -5.66
CA SER A 978 6.40 -20.59 -6.50
C SER A 978 7.92 -20.72 -6.60
N PHE A 979 8.55 -21.42 -5.66
CA PHE A 979 10.01 -21.60 -5.59
C PHE A 979 10.67 -22.00 -6.93
N PRO A 980 10.26 -23.10 -7.61
CA PRO A 980 10.89 -23.52 -8.87
C PRO A 980 10.66 -22.49 -9.99
N TRP A 981 9.55 -21.75 -9.95
CA TRP A 981 9.22 -20.71 -10.94
C TRP A 981 10.09 -19.44 -10.82
N CYS A 982 10.97 -19.34 -9.81
CA CYS A 982 12.05 -18.35 -9.79
C CYS A 982 12.99 -18.51 -11.00
N VAL A 983 13.17 -19.74 -11.49
CA VAL A 983 13.98 -20.11 -12.66
C VAL A 983 13.11 -20.63 -13.82
N PHE A 984 11.94 -20.02 -14.01
CA PHE A 984 10.95 -20.44 -15.00
C PHE A 984 11.54 -20.63 -16.41
N ASP A 985 12.52 -19.82 -16.82
CA ASP A 985 13.13 -19.91 -18.15
C ASP A 985 13.81 -21.27 -18.39
N LYS A 986 14.36 -21.89 -17.34
CA LYS A 986 14.96 -23.24 -17.41
C LYS A 986 13.89 -24.33 -17.44
N LEU A 987 12.87 -24.24 -16.58
CA LEU A 987 11.77 -25.21 -16.54
C LEU A 987 10.97 -25.24 -17.85
N ILE A 988 10.68 -24.06 -18.40
CA ILE A 988 10.01 -23.93 -19.69
C ILE A 988 10.83 -24.55 -20.81
N LYS A 989 12.16 -24.41 -20.77
CA LYS A 989 13.07 -25.01 -21.75
C LYS A 989 13.07 -26.55 -21.64
N ILE A 990 13.12 -27.11 -20.44
CA ILE A 990 12.99 -28.57 -20.19
C ILE A 990 11.70 -29.09 -20.82
N LYS A 991 10.55 -28.46 -20.54
CA LYS A 991 9.25 -28.87 -21.09
C LYS A 991 9.25 -28.86 -22.61
N ARG A 992 9.73 -27.76 -23.22
CA ARG A 992 9.76 -27.59 -24.68
C ARG A 992 10.66 -28.62 -25.37
N ASP A 993 11.76 -29.01 -24.76
CA ASP A 993 12.70 -29.97 -25.36
C ASP A 993 12.14 -31.40 -25.28
N LYS A 994 11.46 -31.78 -24.19
CA LYS A 994 10.74 -33.06 -24.09
C LYS A 994 9.58 -33.17 -25.09
N SER A 995 8.73 -32.15 -25.20
CA SER A 995 7.63 -32.16 -26.17
C SER A 995 8.10 -32.23 -27.63
N LYS A 996 9.31 -31.77 -27.94
CA LYS A 996 9.91 -31.94 -29.28
C LYS A 996 10.37 -33.37 -29.53
N ASN A 997 10.92 -34.03 -28.51
CA ASN A 997 11.38 -35.42 -28.62
C ASN A 997 10.21 -36.42 -28.69
N GLU A 998 9.00 -36.05 -28.26
CA GLU A 998 7.78 -36.86 -28.44
C GLU A 998 7.11 -36.68 -29.82
N MET A 999 7.47 -35.63 -30.56
CA MET A 999 6.97 -35.36 -31.92
C MET A 999 7.89 -35.88 -33.03
N VAL A 1000 9.06 -36.40 -32.67
CA VAL A 1000 10.03 -37.09 -33.55
C VAL A 1000 9.93 -38.58 -33.27
#